data_AF-A0A9W6C261-F1
#
_entry.id   AF-A0A9W6C261-F1
#
_cell.length_a   1.000
_cell.length_b   1.000
_cell.length_c   1.000
_cell.angle_alpha   90.00
_cell.angle_beta   90.00
_cell.angle_gamma   90.00
#
_symmetry.space_group_name_H-M   'P 1'
#
loop_
_entity.id
_entity.type
_entity.pdbx_description
1 polymer ?
#
loop_
_entity_poly.entity_id
_entity_poly.type
_entity_poly.pdbx_seq_one_letter_code
_entity_poly.pdbx_strand_id
1 'polypeptide(L)'
;MADHNGVLEDVRRGMIPAHIYNDKEIFELEKERLFNRSWMFVAHESEVPEAGDYVVRRVLEDSFIISRDEKGQVRALFNMCLHRGMQVCRAEMGNASHFRCPYHGWSYRNDGRIVGLPFHKEAYGGEEGFKKKGQTLLPAPSLATYNGLIFISMDPDAEPLEDFLGDFKFYLDYYTKQSADGIELRGPQRWRVKANWKIGAENFAGDMYHTPQTHTSVVEIGLFREPKAEKRKDGTTYWAGNGGGTTYKLPEGGLEERLRYVGYPDEMIARMKEQWTQEQLDVVGKDGFMVSAASLFPNMSFVHNWPRVEEDSDEVLPFISIRMWQPISENETEILSWFAVDKNAPEEFKALSYKAYLMCFGSGGMFEQDDVENWVSLTNTAAGSMARRLLLNSRMGMLENGQNVVEALSPEEYSGPGSTRIGYSEYNQRELLRRWADHLEHPVEAAAQRQRRDRARSNPSRGGLIMSVGTAHENEDLTLSEQSALGAHAPRTQRTGQTLPFNDELHLEAHRWLVDEAYLLDAQDYDEWLSRIADDVHYLMPVRVTTALGAGYTTSPGMAHWDENKYSLSRRVARFATEHAWTEDPPSRLRHYITNVRTFRTPDPQEIIVDSAVLLFRSRGDVGESATVSAGREDLLRRTASGSGWELARRTIMVDESVIRMQNLAIFL
;
A
#
# COMPACT_ATOMS: atom_id res chain seq x y z
N MET A 1 -11.91 13.26 33.59
CA MET A 1 -10.70 12.44 33.38
C MET A 1 -11.20 11.06 33.07
N ALA A 2 -11.07 10.63 31.81
CA ALA A 2 -11.40 9.25 31.44
C ALA A 2 -10.53 8.29 32.25
N ASP A 3 -11.12 7.19 32.70
CA ASP A 3 -10.40 6.12 33.40
C ASP A 3 -9.60 5.31 32.38
N HIS A 4 -8.45 5.85 31.96
CA HIS A 4 -7.56 5.17 31.03
C HIS A 4 -7.05 3.85 31.61
N ASN A 5 -6.84 3.76 32.92
CA ASN A 5 -6.38 2.53 33.55
C ASN A 5 -7.39 1.40 33.35
N GLY A 6 -8.69 1.67 33.55
CA GLY A 6 -9.75 0.71 33.26
C GLY A 6 -9.75 0.23 31.81
N VAL A 7 -9.60 1.16 30.84
CA VAL A 7 -9.49 0.81 29.41
C VAL A 7 -8.31 -0.12 29.14
N LEU A 8 -7.15 0.19 29.70
CA LEU A 8 -5.93 -0.59 29.49
C LEU A 8 -5.99 -1.96 30.19
N GLU A 9 -6.65 -2.07 31.34
CA GLU A 9 -6.92 -3.34 32.02
C GLU A 9 -7.88 -4.22 31.22
N ASP A 10 -8.96 -3.64 30.70
CA ASP A 10 -9.94 -4.29 29.83
C ASP A 10 -9.26 -4.90 28.59
N VAL A 11 -8.43 -4.11 27.90
CA VAL A 11 -7.64 -4.56 26.74
C VAL A 11 -6.75 -5.75 27.10
N ARG A 12 -6.04 -5.71 28.24
CA ARG A 12 -5.18 -6.83 28.68
C ARG A 12 -5.94 -8.10 29.01
N ARG A 13 -7.24 -8.00 29.33
CA ARG A 13 -8.12 -9.16 29.53
C ARG A 13 -8.74 -9.68 28.23
N GLY A 14 -8.41 -9.09 27.08
CA GLY A 14 -9.01 -9.42 25.79
C GLY A 14 -10.46 -8.95 25.66
N MET A 15 -10.89 -7.98 26.47
CA MET A 15 -12.20 -7.35 26.40
C MET A 15 -12.02 -5.91 25.96
N ILE A 16 -12.23 -5.60 24.68
CA ILE A 16 -11.75 -4.35 24.08
C ILE A 16 -12.84 -3.27 24.18
N PRO A 17 -12.63 -2.14 24.89
CA PRO A 17 -13.62 -1.07 24.92
C PRO A 17 -13.85 -0.53 23.50
N ALA A 18 -15.07 -0.64 22.97
CA ALA A 18 -15.32 -0.42 21.54
C ALA A 18 -14.90 0.99 21.06
N HIS A 19 -15.01 1.99 21.95
CA HIS A 19 -14.64 3.37 21.64
C HIS A 19 -13.14 3.59 21.34
N ILE A 20 -12.22 2.65 21.63
CA ILE A 20 -10.79 2.85 21.29
C ILE A 20 -10.54 2.95 19.78
N TYR A 21 -11.51 2.51 18.97
CA TYR A 21 -11.49 2.64 17.52
C TYR A 21 -12.02 3.99 17.02
N ASN A 22 -12.49 4.88 17.90
CA ASN A 22 -12.91 6.24 17.54
C ASN A 22 -12.97 7.14 18.80
N ASP A 23 -11.81 7.41 19.40
CA ASP A 23 -11.70 8.32 20.55
C ASP A 23 -10.50 9.27 20.39
N LYS A 24 -10.80 10.57 20.41
CA LYS A 24 -9.81 11.64 20.24
C LYS A 24 -8.80 11.69 21.38
N GLU A 25 -9.21 11.49 22.62
CA GLU A 25 -8.29 11.54 23.77
C GLU A 25 -7.29 10.39 23.70
N ILE A 26 -7.76 9.20 23.30
CA ILE A 26 -6.90 8.04 23.05
C ILE A 26 -5.94 8.31 21.88
N PHE A 27 -6.43 8.88 20.78
CA PHE A 27 -5.58 9.18 19.63
C PHE A 27 -4.46 10.18 19.96
N GLU A 28 -4.73 11.21 20.77
CA GLU A 28 -3.68 12.11 21.25
C GLU A 28 -2.61 11.37 22.09
N LEU A 29 -3.02 10.40 22.91
CA LEU A 29 -2.08 9.56 23.65
C LEU A 29 -1.28 8.62 22.73
N GLU A 30 -1.90 8.05 21.70
CA GLU A 30 -1.22 7.23 20.69
C GLU A 30 -0.13 8.05 19.99
N LYS A 31 -0.44 9.28 19.58
CA LYS A 31 0.55 10.20 18.99
C LYS A 31 1.72 10.46 19.92
N GLU A 32 1.43 10.83 21.17
CA GLU A 32 2.45 11.18 22.16
C GLU A 32 3.32 9.98 22.57
N ARG A 33 2.70 8.82 22.86
CA ARG A 33 3.34 7.72 23.61
C ARG A 33 3.66 6.48 22.80
N LEU A 34 3.05 6.32 21.62
CA LEU A 34 3.26 5.17 20.75
C LEU A 34 4.04 5.57 19.50
N PHE A 35 3.46 6.43 18.66
CA PHE A 35 4.06 6.77 17.36
C PHE A 35 5.37 7.56 17.47
N ASN A 36 5.53 8.35 18.55
CA ASN A 36 6.77 9.05 18.81
C ASN A 36 7.90 8.16 19.38
N ARG A 37 7.61 6.92 19.76
CA ARG A 37 8.58 5.98 20.38
C ARG A 37 8.89 4.78 19.50
N SER A 38 7.91 4.30 18.74
CA SER A 38 8.05 3.15 17.85
C SER A 38 8.90 3.45 16.61
N TRP A 39 9.45 2.39 16.02
CA TRP A 39 10.00 2.43 14.66
C TRP A 39 8.87 2.43 13.63
N MET A 40 8.89 3.41 12.74
CA MET A 40 7.89 3.64 11.70
C MET A 40 8.52 3.40 10.33
N PHE A 41 7.93 2.49 9.55
CA PHE A 41 8.34 2.26 8.16
C PHE A 41 8.03 3.49 7.32
N VAL A 42 8.99 3.94 6.52
CA VAL A 42 8.82 5.12 5.66
C VAL A 42 9.06 4.83 4.18
N ALA A 43 10.03 4.00 3.82
CA ALA A 43 10.36 3.70 2.43
C ALA A 43 11.19 2.43 2.31
N HIS A 44 11.43 1.96 1.10
CA HIS A 44 12.42 0.94 0.78
C HIS A 44 13.56 1.55 -0.04
N GLU A 45 14.77 0.99 0.07
CA GLU A 45 15.95 1.47 -0.66
C GLU A 45 15.79 1.45 -2.18
N SER A 46 14.95 0.55 -2.72
CA SER A 46 14.61 0.50 -4.15
C SER A 46 13.76 1.66 -4.64
N GLU A 47 13.14 2.44 -3.73
CA GLU A 47 12.43 3.67 -4.09
C GLU A 47 13.38 4.86 -4.26
N VAL A 48 14.63 4.73 -3.81
CA VAL A 48 15.70 5.71 -3.96
C VAL A 48 17.00 5.02 -4.41
N PRO A 49 17.02 4.32 -5.56
CA PRO A 49 18.16 3.51 -5.97
C PRO A 49 19.40 4.35 -6.29
N GLU A 50 19.22 5.52 -6.94
CA GLU A 50 20.31 6.33 -7.45
C GLU A 50 20.61 7.54 -6.56
N ALA A 51 21.83 8.07 -6.69
CA ALA A 51 22.20 9.31 -6.01
C ALA A 51 21.29 10.47 -6.45
N GLY A 52 20.76 11.20 -5.47
CA GLY A 52 19.80 12.28 -5.69
C GLY A 52 18.35 11.85 -5.64
N ASP A 53 18.03 10.55 -5.75
CA ASP A 53 16.66 10.09 -5.65
C ASP A 53 16.10 10.38 -4.27
N TYR A 54 14.84 10.81 -4.25
CA TYR A 54 14.12 11.06 -3.02
C TYR A 54 12.65 10.69 -3.16
N VAL A 55 12.08 10.38 -2.00
CA VAL A 55 10.64 10.27 -1.79
C VAL A 55 10.24 11.06 -0.53
N VAL A 56 9.04 11.62 -0.52
CA VAL A 56 8.50 12.34 0.64
C VAL A 56 7.48 11.46 1.36
N ARG A 57 7.69 11.29 2.67
CA ARG A 57 6.88 10.42 3.53
C ARG A 57 6.48 11.17 4.79
N ARG A 58 5.52 10.62 5.53
CA ARG A 58 5.04 11.21 6.78
C ARG A 58 5.12 10.20 7.90
N VAL A 59 5.42 10.69 9.10
CA VAL A 59 5.11 10.02 10.36
C VAL A 59 4.24 11.00 11.13
N LEU A 60 2.99 10.61 11.39
CA LEU A 60 1.94 11.53 11.82
C LEU A 60 1.87 12.83 10.98
N GLU A 61 1.97 13.99 11.64
CA GLU A 61 1.98 15.30 11.02
C GLU A 61 3.35 15.70 10.41
N ASP A 62 4.43 14.99 10.74
CA ASP A 62 5.79 15.35 10.32
C ASP A 62 6.14 14.81 8.93
N SER A 63 6.55 15.70 8.03
CA SER A 63 6.96 15.37 6.67
C SER A 63 8.47 15.18 6.60
N PHE A 64 8.92 14.04 6.07
CA PHE A 64 10.33 13.71 5.86
C PHE A 64 10.64 13.54 4.39
N ILE A 65 11.80 14.07 3.97
CA ILE A 65 12.44 13.75 2.70
C ILE A 65 13.35 12.57 2.97
N ILE A 66 13.00 11.41 2.42
CA ILE A 66 13.85 10.23 2.40
C ILE A 66 14.64 10.29 1.10
N SER A 67 15.97 10.42 1.17
CA SER A 67 16.80 10.63 -0.02
C SER A 67 18.08 9.81 0.03
N ARG A 68 18.58 9.39 -1.14
CA ARG A 68 19.95 8.90 -1.27
C ARG A 68 20.84 10.08 -1.65
N ASP A 69 21.75 10.46 -0.76
CA ASP A 69 22.62 11.62 -1.00
C ASP A 69 23.67 11.34 -2.09
N GLU A 70 24.39 12.39 -2.52
CA GLU A 70 25.48 12.28 -3.52
C GLU A 70 26.64 11.35 -3.12
N LYS A 71 26.64 10.81 -1.88
CA LYS A 71 27.62 9.83 -1.40
C LYS A 71 27.00 8.43 -1.25
N GLY A 72 25.78 8.23 -1.74
CA GLY A 72 25.06 6.97 -1.66
C GLY A 72 24.41 6.69 -0.30
N GLN A 73 24.45 7.62 0.66
CA GLN A 73 23.87 7.40 1.99
C GLN A 73 22.40 7.79 2.03
N VAL A 74 21.56 6.92 2.58
CA VAL A 74 20.16 7.24 2.88
C VAL A 74 20.10 8.29 3.99
N ARG A 75 19.24 9.29 3.80
CA ARG A 75 18.95 10.39 4.73
C ARG A 75 17.45 10.49 4.92
N ALA A 76 17.02 10.75 6.15
CA ALA A 76 15.66 11.18 6.47
C ALA A 76 15.72 12.59 7.05
N LEU A 77 15.24 13.58 6.30
CA LEU A 77 15.35 15.00 6.63
C LEU A 77 13.97 15.61 6.83
N PHE A 78 13.71 16.23 7.98
CA PHE A 78 12.48 16.95 8.23
C PHE A 78 12.31 18.06 7.19
N ASN A 79 11.19 18.01 6.47
CA ASN A 79 10.88 18.82 5.30
C ASN A 79 10.43 20.23 5.71
N MET A 80 11.29 20.93 6.44
CA MET A 80 10.97 22.24 7.01
C MET A 80 12.21 23.14 6.97
N CYS A 81 12.11 24.21 6.18
CA CYS A 81 13.19 25.19 6.02
C CYS A 81 13.52 25.88 7.35
N LEU A 82 14.80 25.96 7.71
CA LEU A 82 15.27 26.62 8.94
C LEU A 82 14.91 28.11 9.04
N HIS A 83 14.59 28.75 7.91
CA HIS A 83 14.29 30.18 7.91
C HIS A 83 12.91 30.49 8.50
N ARG A 84 11.84 29.97 7.89
CA ARG A 84 10.44 30.26 8.26
C ARG A 84 9.51 29.06 8.09
N GLY A 85 10.04 27.85 8.14
CA GLY A 85 9.23 26.64 8.22
C GLY A 85 8.56 26.16 6.92
N MET A 86 8.89 26.76 5.78
CA MET A 86 8.32 26.32 4.50
C MET A 86 8.86 24.92 4.12
N GLN A 87 8.01 24.05 3.58
CA GLN A 87 8.45 22.80 2.95
C GLN A 87 9.43 23.10 1.81
N VAL A 88 10.58 22.43 1.82
CA VAL A 88 11.63 22.61 0.81
C VAL A 88 11.44 21.68 -0.38
N CYS A 89 10.76 20.56 -0.17
CA CYS A 89 10.30 19.66 -1.21
C CYS A 89 8.78 19.50 -1.15
N ARG A 90 8.09 19.66 -2.28
CA ARG A 90 6.63 19.49 -2.38
C ARG A 90 6.23 18.39 -3.37
N ALA A 91 7.19 17.88 -4.13
CA ALA A 91 7.01 16.68 -4.92
C ALA A 91 7.03 15.47 -3.99
N GLU A 92 6.26 14.45 -4.33
CA GLU A 92 6.17 13.18 -3.60
C GLU A 92 7.40 12.29 -3.87
N MET A 93 8.04 12.49 -5.01
CA MET A 93 9.24 11.78 -5.44
C MET A 93 9.97 12.53 -6.56
N GLY A 94 11.23 12.18 -6.79
CA GLY A 94 12.02 12.64 -7.93
C GLY A 94 13.52 12.47 -7.67
N ASN A 95 14.34 13.12 -8.49
CA ASN A 95 15.79 13.17 -8.34
C ASN A 95 16.26 14.63 -8.18
N ALA A 96 17.02 14.94 -7.13
CA ALA A 96 17.58 16.26 -6.91
C ALA A 96 18.86 16.24 -6.07
N SER A 97 19.91 16.92 -6.54
CA SER A 97 21.13 17.16 -5.74
C SER A 97 20.94 18.22 -4.65
N HIS A 98 19.91 19.06 -4.78
CA HIS A 98 19.61 20.17 -3.89
C HIS A 98 18.10 20.44 -3.74
N PHE A 99 17.68 20.85 -2.55
CA PHE A 99 16.34 21.34 -2.26
C PHE A 99 16.38 22.85 -2.05
N ARG A 100 15.61 23.60 -2.85
CA ARG A 100 15.56 25.07 -2.77
C ARG A 100 14.20 25.51 -2.24
N CYS A 101 14.21 26.16 -1.08
CA CYS A 101 13.01 26.71 -0.46
C CYS A 101 12.36 27.77 -1.36
N PRO A 102 11.07 27.61 -1.73
CA PRO A 102 10.39 28.54 -2.64
C PRO A 102 10.12 29.91 -2.01
N TYR A 103 10.19 30.03 -0.67
CA TYR A 103 9.85 31.28 0.00
C TYR A 103 10.96 32.34 -0.17
N HIS A 104 12.19 32.01 0.22
CA HIS A 104 13.31 32.97 0.20
C HIS A 104 14.57 32.41 -0.47
N GLY A 105 14.48 31.28 -1.17
CA GLY A 105 15.59 30.71 -1.93
C GLY A 105 16.72 30.09 -1.12
N TRP A 106 16.53 29.84 0.19
CA TRP A 106 17.48 29.06 0.98
C TRP A 106 17.64 27.67 0.37
N SER A 107 18.88 27.27 0.11
CA SER A 107 19.21 26.08 -0.66
C SER A 107 20.01 25.10 0.19
N TYR A 108 19.56 23.85 0.18
CA TYR A 108 20.10 22.72 0.94
C TYR A 108 20.61 21.67 -0.04
N ARG A 109 21.72 20.99 0.25
CA ARG A 109 22.08 19.76 -0.46
C ARG A 109 21.10 18.65 -0.10
N ASN A 110 21.09 17.57 -0.88
CA ASN A 110 20.34 16.36 -0.54
C ASN A 110 20.80 15.66 0.75
N ASP A 111 21.95 16.02 1.33
CA ASP A 111 22.32 15.65 2.70
C ASP A 111 21.87 16.65 3.78
N GLY A 112 20.98 17.59 3.43
CA GLY A 112 20.34 18.55 4.33
C GLY A 112 21.18 19.80 4.64
N ARG A 113 22.49 19.80 4.40
CA ARG A 113 23.37 20.92 4.71
C ARG A 113 23.01 22.16 3.89
N ILE A 114 22.96 23.31 4.55
CA ILE A 114 22.75 24.58 3.86
C ILE A 114 23.98 24.94 3.00
N VAL A 115 23.74 25.35 1.76
CA VAL A 115 24.79 25.78 0.83
C VAL A 115 24.58 27.17 0.29
N GLY A 116 23.33 27.61 0.18
CA GLY A 116 22.98 28.92 -0.39
C GLY A 116 21.98 29.67 0.45
N LEU A 117 22.29 30.93 0.74
CA LEU A 117 21.35 31.92 1.27
C LEU A 117 21.44 33.14 0.35
N PRO A 118 20.33 33.57 -0.27
CA PRO A 118 20.33 34.83 -1.00
C PRO A 118 20.72 36.00 -0.10
N PHE A 119 21.56 36.91 -0.62
CA PHE A 119 22.04 38.11 0.10
C PHE A 119 22.75 37.80 1.44
N HIS A 120 23.46 36.67 1.53
CA HIS A 120 24.15 36.24 2.77
C HIS A 120 25.08 37.32 3.35
N LYS A 121 25.82 38.06 2.51
CA LYS A 121 26.73 39.11 2.98
C LYS A 121 25.98 40.39 3.37
N GLU A 122 25.07 40.85 2.52
CA GLU A 122 24.38 42.13 2.65
C GLU A 122 23.32 42.12 3.76
N ALA A 123 22.55 41.03 3.88
CA ALA A 123 21.44 40.92 4.82
C ALA A 123 21.81 40.22 6.13
N TYR A 124 22.79 39.31 6.11
CA TYR A 124 23.19 38.52 7.28
C TYR A 124 24.64 38.76 7.74
N GLY A 125 25.37 39.72 7.15
CA GLY A 125 26.76 39.99 7.51
C GLY A 125 27.74 38.85 7.14
N GLY A 126 27.37 37.96 6.23
CA GLY A 126 28.18 36.81 5.82
C GLY A 126 28.33 35.79 6.94
N GLU A 127 29.49 35.12 6.99
CA GLU A 127 29.78 34.10 8.02
C GLU A 127 29.91 34.69 9.44
N GLU A 128 30.06 36.00 9.59
CA GLU A 128 30.10 36.65 10.91
C GLU A 128 28.71 36.70 11.55
N GLY A 129 27.65 36.95 10.77
CA GLY A 129 26.28 37.01 11.29
C GLY A 129 25.47 35.72 11.11
N PHE A 130 25.66 34.96 10.03
CA PHE A 130 25.07 33.62 9.89
C PHE A 130 26.10 32.59 9.40
N LYS A 131 26.56 31.73 10.30
CA LYS A 131 27.49 30.66 9.97
C LYS A 131 26.76 29.53 9.26
N LYS A 132 27.10 29.28 8.00
CA LYS A 132 26.50 28.15 7.23
C LYS A 132 26.97 26.80 7.74
N LYS A 133 28.24 26.72 8.16
CA LYS A 133 28.84 25.48 8.65
C LYS A 133 28.12 25.00 9.92
N GLY A 134 27.61 23.77 9.88
CA GLY A 134 26.88 23.14 10.98
C GLY A 134 25.36 23.32 10.90
N GLN A 135 24.85 24.09 9.94
CA GLN A 135 23.41 24.25 9.70
C GLN A 135 22.93 23.20 8.69
N THR A 136 21.89 22.47 9.06
CA THR A 136 21.29 21.40 8.26
C THR A 136 19.79 21.36 8.49
N LEU A 137 19.03 20.91 7.50
CA LEU A 137 17.68 20.40 7.76
C LEU A 137 17.76 19.38 8.89
N LEU A 138 16.79 19.43 9.80
CA LEU A 138 16.76 18.59 10.99
C LEU A 138 16.63 17.12 10.54
N PRO A 139 17.60 16.23 10.81
CA PRO A 139 17.44 14.81 10.51
C PRO A 139 16.40 14.17 11.42
N ALA A 140 15.81 13.05 10.97
CA ALA A 140 15.07 12.17 11.87
C ALA A 140 15.95 11.78 13.07
N PRO A 141 15.42 11.74 14.31
CA PRO A 141 16.19 11.41 15.50
C PRO A 141 16.92 10.07 15.39
N SER A 142 16.20 9.05 14.93
CA SER A 142 16.71 7.70 14.68
C SER A 142 16.34 7.24 13.27
N LEU A 143 17.29 6.61 12.58
CA LEU A 143 17.16 6.07 11.22
C LEU A 143 17.91 4.75 11.14
N ALA A 144 17.26 3.71 10.65
CA ALA A 144 17.85 2.40 10.45
C ALA A 144 17.20 1.68 9.27
N THR A 145 17.88 0.67 8.75
CA THR A 145 17.42 -0.15 7.63
C THR A 145 17.54 -1.62 7.97
N TYR A 146 16.57 -2.44 7.55
CA TYR A 146 16.64 -3.91 7.60
C TYR A 146 16.11 -4.48 6.28
N ASN A 147 16.89 -5.32 5.58
CA ASN A 147 16.57 -5.86 4.25
C ASN A 147 16.07 -4.77 3.26
N GLY A 148 16.71 -3.61 3.26
CA GLY A 148 16.32 -2.45 2.43
C GLY A 148 15.10 -1.67 2.92
N LEU A 149 14.34 -2.16 3.90
CA LEU A 149 13.22 -1.43 4.52
C LEU A 149 13.78 -0.34 5.44
N ILE A 150 13.43 0.91 5.18
CA ILE A 150 13.90 2.10 5.89
C ILE A 150 12.87 2.49 6.95
N PHE A 151 13.34 2.60 8.19
CA PHE A 151 12.54 3.00 9.34
C PHE A 151 13.09 4.26 9.99
N ILE A 152 12.20 5.07 10.56
CA ILE A 152 12.57 6.16 11.46
C ILE A 152 11.86 6.03 12.80
N SER A 153 12.49 6.53 13.86
CA SER A 153 11.83 6.77 15.15
C SER A 153 12.04 8.22 15.55
N MET A 154 11.02 8.81 16.17
CA MET A 154 11.09 10.14 16.75
C MET A 154 11.79 10.14 18.11
N ASP A 155 12.06 8.97 18.67
CA ASP A 155 12.84 8.79 19.88
C ASP A 155 14.35 8.73 19.53
N PRO A 156 15.17 9.72 19.95
CA PRO A 156 16.62 9.69 19.75
C PRO A 156 17.32 8.58 20.54
N ASP A 157 16.66 8.03 21.57
CA ASP A 157 17.15 6.92 22.40
C ASP A 157 16.43 5.61 22.05
N ALA A 158 15.78 5.54 20.88
CA ALA A 158 15.15 4.32 20.39
C ALA A 158 16.12 3.13 20.44
N GLU A 159 15.61 1.98 20.87
CA GLU A 159 16.37 0.74 20.79
C GLU A 159 16.79 0.45 19.33
N PRO A 160 17.92 -0.24 19.09
CA PRO A 160 18.32 -0.60 17.74
C PRO A 160 17.19 -1.31 16.99
N LEU A 161 16.98 -0.96 15.71
CA LEU A 161 15.90 -1.53 14.91
C LEU A 161 15.90 -3.08 14.90
N GLU A 162 17.07 -3.69 14.86
CA GLU A 162 17.19 -5.15 14.90
C GLU A 162 16.70 -5.79 16.19
N ASP A 163 16.82 -5.08 17.32
CA ASP A 163 16.34 -5.51 18.63
C ASP A 163 14.82 -5.29 18.71
N PHE A 164 14.33 -4.16 18.19
CA PHE A 164 12.91 -3.88 18.04
C PHE A 164 12.21 -4.95 17.20
N LEU A 165 12.77 -5.32 16.05
CA LEU A 165 12.20 -6.40 15.23
C LEU A 165 12.23 -7.73 15.99
N GLY A 166 13.34 -8.01 16.69
CA GLY A 166 13.54 -9.23 17.46
C GLY A 166 13.36 -10.47 16.59
N ASP A 167 12.65 -11.47 17.13
CA ASP A 167 12.39 -12.72 16.40
C ASP A 167 11.49 -12.54 15.17
N PHE A 168 10.82 -11.40 14.99
CA PHE A 168 10.04 -11.15 13.78
C PHE A 168 10.92 -11.11 12.52
N LYS A 169 12.23 -10.84 12.66
CA LYS A 169 13.21 -10.91 11.56
C LYS A 169 13.11 -12.24 10.79
N PHE A 170 12.91 -13.35 11.51
CA PHE A 170 12.73 -14.68 10.92
C PHE A 170 11.57 -14.72 9.91
N TYR A 171 10.43 -14.12 10.27
CA TYR A 171 9.23 -14.11 9.42
C TYR A 171 9.28 -13.02 8.36
N LEU A 172 9.91 -11.89 8.66
CA LEU A 172 10.11 -10.78 7.73
C LEU A 172 10.93 -11.19 6.50
N ASP A 173 11.89 -12.10 6.68
CA ASP A 173 12.73 -12.63 5.61
C ASP A 173 11.94 -13.43 4.55
N TYR A 174 10.78 -14.05 4.88
CA TYR A 174 9.91 -14.67 3.86
C TYR A 174 9.34 -13.65 2.88
N TYR A 175 9.14 -12.42 3.33
CA TYR A 175 8.59 -11.34 2.51
C TYR A 175 9.67 -10.55 1.77
N THR A 176 10.92 -10.57 2.25
CA THR A 176 11.97 -9.62 1.83
C THR A 176 13.26 -10.25 1.34
N LYS A 177 13.44 -11.57 1.50
CA LYS A 177 14.74 -12.24 1.32
C LYS A 177 14.64 -13.55 0.55
N GLN A 178 13.88 -13.57 -0.54
CA GLN A 178 13.85 -14.72 -1.45
C GLN A 178 15.15 -14.87 -2.27
N SER A 179 15.91 -13.79 -2.45
CA SER A 179 17.26 -13.79 -3.02
C SER A 179 18.20 -12.85 -2.26
N ALA A 180 19.51 -12.93 -2.56
CA ALA A 180 20.54 -12.13 -1.89
C ALA A 180 20.39 -10.61 -2.13
N ASP A 181 19.79 -10.22 -3.26
CA ASP A 181 19.58 -8.81 -3.61
C ASP A 181 18.27 -8.24 -3.03
N GLY A 182 17.52 -9.06 -2.30
CA GLY A 182 16.27 -8.69 -1.64
C GLY A 182 15.15 -8.38 -2.63
N ILE A 183 14.28 -7.44 -2.24
CA ILE A 183 13.09 -7.09 -3.00
C ILE A 183 13.22 -5.72 -3.68
N GLU A 184 12.37 -5.49 -4.67
CA GLU A 184 12.06 -4.17 -5.19
C GLU A 184 10.57 -3.85 -4.98
N LEU A 185 10.27 -2.58 -4.71
CA LEU A 185 8.92 -2.09 -4.51
C LEU A 185 8.40 -1.32 -5.72
N ARG A 186 7.11 -1.51 -6.03
CA ARG A 186 6.32 -0.62 -6.90
C ARG A 186 5.23 0.06 -6.07
N GLY A 187 5.01 1.35 -6.33
CA GLY A 187 4.01 2.17 -5.65
C GLY A 187 4.61 3.27 -4.75
N PRO A 188 3.91 3.70 -3.69
CA PRO A 188 2.65 3.14 -3.19
C PRO A 188 1.42 3.61 -3.97
N GLN A 189 0.38 2.78 -4.02
CA GLN A 189 -1.00 3.30 -4.11
C GLN A 189 -1.35 3.99 -2.80
N ARG A 190 -2.06 5.13 -2.87
CA ARG A 190 -2.42 5.93 -1.71
C ARG A 190 -3.90 6.29 -1.73
N TRP A 191 -4.63 5.93 -0.68
CA TRP A 191 -6.04 6.32 -0.52
C TRP A 191 -6.40 6.50 0.95
N ARG A 192 -7.49 7.22 1.21
CA ARG A 192 -7.98 7.49 2.57
C ARG A 192 -9.27 6.76 2.85
N VAL A 193 -9.32 6.14 4.02
CA VAL A 193 -10.49 5.43 4.53
C VAL A 193 -10.89 6.01 5.88
N LYS A 194 -12.20 6.09 6.14
CA LYS A 194 -12.75 6.52 7.43
C LYS A 194 -12.72 5.37 8.46
N ALA A 195 -11.53 4.82 8.65
CA ALA A 195 -11.28 3.72 9.57
C ALA A 195 -10.08 4.02 10.48
N ASN A 196 -10.12 3.51 11.71
CA ASN A 196 -8.99 3.58 12.62
C ASN A 196 -7.85 2.66 12.20
N TRP A 197 -6.61 3.14 12.32
CA TRP A 197 -5.40 2.45 11.88
C TRP A 197 -5.21 1.06 12.54
N LYS A 198 -5.67 0.89 13.78
CA LYS A 198 -5.53 -0.36 14.54
C LYS A 198 -6.24 -1.52 13.86
N ILE A 199 -7.36 -1.27 13.19
CA ILE A 199 -8.21 -2.33 12.61
C ILE A 199 -7.45 -3.07 11.51
N GLY A 200 -6.80 -2.35 10.59
CA GLY A 200 -5.97 -2.96 9.55
C GLY A 200 -4.76 -3.69 10.15
N ALA A 201 -4.13 -3.13 11.19
CA ALA A 201 -3.01 -3.77 11.87
C ALA A 201 -3.44 -5.09 12.56
N GLU A 202 -4.57 -5.10 13.26
CA GLU A 202 -5.13 -6.28 13.93
C GLU A 202 -5.60 -7.36 12.94
N ASN A 203 -6.27 -6.96 11.85
CA ASN A 203 -6.74 -7.87 10.82
C ASN A 203 -5.55 -8.66 10.22
N PHE A 204 -4.50 -7.97 9.78
CA PHE A 204 -3.34 -8.61 9.17
C PHE A 204 -2.43 -9.33 10.19
N ALA A 205 -2.52 -8.99 11.49
CA ALA A 205 -1.74 -9.65 12.53
C ALA A 205 -2.20 -11.10 12.76
N GLY A 206 -3.47 -11.44 12.55
CA GLY A 206 -3.97 -12.75 12.95
C GLY A 206 -5.39 -13.13 12.53
N ASP A 207 -6.13 -12.26 11.84
CA ASP A 207 -7.54 -12.53 11.54
C ASP A 207 -7.68 -13.50 10.36
N MET A 208 -7.63 -14.79 10.66
CA MET A 208 -7.97 -15.85 9.70
C MET A 208 -9.47 -16.13 9.65
N TYR A 209 -10.23 -15.60 10.61
CA TYR A 209 -11.62 -15.97 10.86
C TYR A 209 -12.59 -15.19 9.99
N HIS A 210 -12.25 -13.97 9.58
CA HIS A 210 -13.08 -13.19 8.64
C HIS A 210 -13.08 -13.78 7.22
N THR A 211 -12.00 -14.47 6.79
CA THR A 211 -11.84 -14.89 5.39
C THR A 211 -13.02 -15.69 4.83
N PRO A 212 -13.57 -16.70 5.53
CA PRO A 212 -14.70 -17.48 5.02
C PRO A 212 -16.04 -16.75 4.95
N GLN A 213 -16.13 -15.52 5.49
CA GLN A 213 -17.37 -14.74 5.54
C GLN A 213 -17.25 -13.42 4.78
N THR A 214 -16.20 -12.63 5.06
CA THR A 214 -15.95 -11.35 4.41
C THR A 214 -15.60 -11.53 2.94
N HIS A 215 -14.85 -12.57 2.58
CA HIS A 215 -14.39 -12.80 1.22
C HIS A 215 -15.13 -13.93 0.51
N THR A 216 -16.32 -14.31 0.98
CA THR A 216 -17.13 -15.36 0.35
C THR A 216 -17.37 -15.07 -1.14
N SER A 217 -17.60 -13.80 -1.49
CA SER A 217 -17.76 -13.37 -2.88
C SER A 217 -16.54 -13.72 -3.74
N VAL A 218 -15.33 -13.59 -3.19
CA VAL A 218 -14.08 -13.92 -3.87
C VAL A 218 -13.83 -15.43 -3.95
N VAL A 219 -14.29 -16.17 -2.95
CA VAL A 219 -14.25 -17.64 -2.93
C VAL A 219 -15.21 -18.21 -3.98
N GLU A 220 -16.42 -17.66 -4.09
CA GLU A 220 -17.47 -18.08 -5.04
C GLU A 220 -17.05 -17.89 -6.50
N ILE A 221 -16.30 -16.84 -6.82
CA ILE A 221 -15.76 -16.60 -8.17
C ILE A 221 -14.50 -17.44 -8.50
N GLY A 222 -14.03 -18.27 -7.55
CA GLY A 222 -12.97 -19.26 -7.79
C GLY A 222 -11.56 -18.69 -7.92
N LEU A 223 -11.26 -17.55 -7.27
CA LEU A 223 -9.97 -16.87 -7.45
C LEU A 223 -8.77 -17.63 -6.83
N PHE A 224 -9.00 -18.61 -5.95
CA PHE A 224 -7.94 -19.39 -5.28
C PHE A 224 -8.03 -20.88 -5.59
N ARG A 225 -6.89 -21.57 -5.48
CA ARG A 225 -6.79 -23.03 -5.62
C ARG A 225 -7.62 -23.80 -4.60
N GLU A 226 -7.66 -23.32 -3.36
CA GLU A 226 -8.45 -23.94 -2.31
C GLU A 226 -9.83 -23.28 -2.23
N PRO A 227 -10.90 -23.97 -2.68
CA PRO A 227 -12.25 -23.39 -2.69
C PRO A 227 -12.88 -23.37 -1.28
N LYS A 228 -12.29 -24.06 -0.30
CA LYS A 228 -12.82 -24.16 1.06
C LYS A 228 -12.09 -23.23 2.01
N ALA A 229 -12.61 -22.01 2.15
CA ALA A 229 -12.03 -21.01 3.04
C ALA A 229 -11.92 -21.51 4.50
N GLU A 230 -12.78 -22.43 4.94
CA GLU A 230 -12.71 -23.03 6.28
C GLU A 230 -11.43 -23.83 6.54
N LYS A 231 -10.67 -24.23 5.50
CA LYS A 231 -9.34 -24.83 5.67
C LYS A 231 -8.31 -23.86 6.24
N ARG A 232 -8.63 -22.56 6.34
CA ARG A 232 -7.84 -21.60 7.11
C ARG A 232 -7.62 -22.06 8.56
N LYS A 233 -8.57 -22.81 9.14
CA LYS A 233 -8.41 -23.40 10.48
C LYS A 233 -7.26 -24.42 10.61
N ASP A 234 -6.73 -24.93 9.51
CA ASP A 234 -5.64 -25.91 9.53
C ASP A 234 -4.27 -25.20 9.57
N GLY A 235 -4.22 -23.89 9.27
CA GLY A 235 -3.05 -23.04 9.40
C GLY A 235 -2.77 -22.63 10.85
N THR A 236 -1.74 -21.79 11.03
CA THR A 236 -1.30 -21.33 12.35
C THR A 236 -1.31 -19.81 12.48
N THR A 237 -1.49 -19.32 13.70
CA THR A 237 -1.13 -17.95 14.10
C THR A 237 0.18 -17.98 14.89
N TYR A 238 1.07 -17.02 14.65
CA TYR A 238 2.33 -16.88 15.38
C TYR A 238 2.52 -15.44 15.87
N TRP A 239 3.16 -15.27 17.02
CA TRP A 239 3.69 -13.99 17.49
C TRP A 239 5.16 -14.13 17.87
N ALA A 240 6.03 -13.32 17.28
CA ALA A 240 7.49 -13.38 17.46
C ALA A 240 8.06 -11.96 17.49
N GLY A 241 8.82 -11.62 18.54
CA GLY A 241 9.30 -10.24 18.73
C GLY A 241 8.15 -9.24 18.72
N ASN A 242 8.24 -8.23 17.85
CA ASN A 242 7.24 -7.16 17.70
C ASN A 242 6.25 -7.37 16.55
N GLY A 243 6.14 -8.58 16.01
CA GLY A 243 5.15 -8.88 14.98
C GLY A 243 4.45 -10.21 15.15
N GLY A 244 3.32 -10.34 14.49
CA GLY A 244 2.56 -11.58 14.44
C GLY A 244 1.87 -11.75 13.10
N GLY A 245 1.60 -13.01 12.75
CA GLY A 245 1.00 -13.33 11.47
C GLY A 245 0.33 -14.69 11.42
N THR A 246 -0.09 -15.05 10.22
CA THR A 246 -0.85 -16.24 9.89
C THR A 246 -0.11 -17.09 8.85
N THR A 247 -0.44 -18.37 8.79
CA THR A 247 0.06 -19.30 7.78
C THR A 247 -1.08 -20.04 7.09
N TYR A 248 -0.81 -20.60 5.91
CA TYR A 248 -1.62 -21.67 5.34
C TYR A 248 -0.97 -23.02 5.59
N LYS A 249 -1.81 -24.02 5.87
CA LYS A 249 -1.39 -25.42 5.78
C LYS A 249 -1.31 -25.83 4.32
N LEU A 250 -0.14 -26.28 3.89
CA LEU A 250 0.09 -26.81 2.56
C LEU A 250 -0.20 -28.32 2.51
N PRO A 251 -0.52 -28.86 1.32
CA PRO A 251 -0.63 -30.31 1.13
C PRO A 251 0.63 -31.08 1.53
N GLU A 252 0.49 -32.41 1.69
CA GLU A 252 1.63 -33.30 1.86
C GLU A 252 2.61 -33.17 0.68
N GLY A 253 3.91 -33.13 1.01
CA GLY A 253 4.97 -32.96 0.02
C GLY A 253 6.25 -32.44 0.66
N GLY A 254 7.35 -32.51 -0.08
CA GLY A 254 8.63 -31.88 0.28
C GLY A 254 8.62 -30.37 0.05
N LEU A 255 9.70 -29.69 0.45
CA LEU A 255 9.88 -28.24 0.29
C LEU A 255 9.60 -27.76 -1.15
N GLU A 256 10.22 -28.37 -2.16
CA GLU A 256 10.10 -27.93 -3.55
C GLU A 256 8.68 -28.14 -4.09
N GLU A 257 8.06 -29.27 -3.78
CA GLU A 257 6.67 -29.56 -4.17
C GLU A 257 5.70 -28.53 -3.58
N ARG A 258 5.92 -28.14 -2.33
CA ARG A 258 5.12 -27.14 -1.63
C ARG A 258 5.34 -25.73 -2.17
N LEU A 259 6.56 -25.34 -2.50
CA LEU A 259 6.82 -24.03 -3.12
C LEU A 259 6.27 -23.95 -4.55
N ARG A 260 6.33 -25.04 -5.33
CA ARG A 260 5.64 -25.14 -6.63
C ARG A 260 4.12 -25.09 -6.48
N TYR A 261 3.57 -25.70 -5.42
CA TYR A 261 2.14 -25.61 -5.11
C TYR A 261 1.68 -24.16 -4.84
N VAL A 262 2.54 -23.35 -4.19
CA VAL A 262 2.31 -21.91 -3.96
C VAL A 262 2.48 -21.08 -5.25
N GLY A 263 3.11 -21.64 -6.29
CA GLY A 263 3.28 -21.01 -7.61
C GLY A 263 4.65 -20.37 -7.84
N TYR A 264 5.68 -20.75 -7.06
CA TYR A 264 7.04 -20.29 -7.31
C TYR A 264 7.74 -21.14 -8.39
N PRO A 265 8.45 -20.51 -9.35
CA PRO A 265 9.24 -21.22 -10.36
C PRO A 265 10.52 -21.82 -9.75
N ASP A 266 11.04 -22.88 -10.38
CA ASP A 266 12.21 -23.64 -9.90
C ASP A 266 13.44 -22.77 -9.63
N GLU A 267 13.68 -21.76 -10.45
CA GLU A 267 14.81 -20.86 -10.27
C GLU A 267 14.69 -19.96 -9.03
N MET A 268 13.48 -19.55 -8.66
CA MET A 268 13.22 -18.83 -7.41
C MET A 268 13.36 -19.77 -6.21
N ILE A 269 12.85 -21.00 -6.34
CA ILE A 269 12.97 -22.04 -5.31
C ILE A 269 14.45 -22.33 -5.00
N ALA A 270 15.30 -22.41 -6.04
CA ALA A 270 16.73 -22.58 -5.87
C ALA A 270 17.36 -21.43 -5.06
N ARG A 271 17.01 -20.17 -5.38
CA ARG A 271 17.49 -19.00 -4.63
C ARG A 271 17.01 -19.00 -3.17
N MET A 272 15.73 -19.31 -2.93
CA MET A 272 15.19 -19.41 -1.55
C MET A 272 15.95 -20.45 -0.73
N LYS A 273 16.27 -21.62 -1.30
CA LYS A 273 17.06 -22.67 -0.62
C LYS A 273 18.47 -22.21 -0.26
N GLU A 274 19.05 -21.28 -1.00
CA GLU A 274 20.36 -20.69 -0.71
C GLU A 274 20.28 -19.57 0.33
N GLN A 275 19.17 -18.82 0.37
CA GLN A 275 19.04 -17.63 1.22
C GLN A 275 18.41 -17.90 2.59
N TRP A 276 17.40 -18.78 2.64
CA TRP A 276 16.67 -19.07 3.86
C TRP A 276 17.45 -20.00 4.78
N THR A 277 17.33 -19.78 6.09
CA THR A 277 17.94 -20.66 7.10
C THR A 277 17.27 -22.03 7.08
N GLN A 278 17.92 -23.04 7.64
CA GLN A 278 17.33 -24.38 7.69
C GLN A 278 15.98 -24.38 8.41
N GLU A 279 15.83 -23.61 9.49
CA GLU A 279 14.58 -23.49 10.24
C GLU A 279 13.47 -22.84 9.39
N GLN A 280 13.81 -21.87 8.52
CA GLN A 280 12.86 -21.29 7.57
C GLN A 280 12.44 -22.31 6.51
N LEU A 281 13.40 -23.08 5.99
CA LEU A 281 13.11 -24.17 5.07
C LEU A 281 12.23 -25.24 5.73
N ASP A 282 12.44 -25.52 7.02
CA ASP A 282 11.69 -26.53 7.77
C ASP A 282 10.24 -26.11 8.03
N VAL A 283 9.94 -24.82 8.29
CA VAL A 283 8.55 -24.35 8.42
C VAL A 283 7.71 -24.72 7.18
N VAL A 284 8.28 -24.57 5.98
CA VAL A 284 7.59 -24.93 4.73
C VAL A 284 7.71 -26.42 4.42
N GLY A 285 8.92 -26.96 4.46
CA GLY A 285 9.25 -28.30 3.98
C GLY A 285 8.97 -29.44 4.97
N LYS A 286 9.24 -29.23 6.25
CA LYS A 286 8.98 -30.21 7.32
C LYS A 286 7.59 -30.01 7.90
N ASP A 287 7.28 -28.80 8.36
CA ASP A 287 6.06 -28.51 9.12
C ASP A 287 4.84 -28.26 8.21
N GLY A 288 5.07 -27.88 6.96
CA GLY A 288 4.03 -27.73 5.94
C GLY A 288 3.21 -26.45 6.05
N PHE A 289 3.82 -25.37 6.53
CA PHE A 289 3.18 -24.07 6.66
C PHE A 289 3.83 -23.03 5.75
N MET A 290 3.00 -22.27 5.03
CA MET A 290 3.47 -21.09 4.29
C MET A 290 2.98 -19.82 4.96
N VAL A 291 3.89 -18.89 5.22
CA VAL A 291 3.57 -17.57 5.77
C VAL A 291 2.62 -16.82 4.80
N SER A 292 1.55 -16.22 5.33
CA SER A 292 0.47 -15.62 4.55
C SER A 292 0.29 -14.13 4.81
N ALA A 293 -0.09 -13.72 6.01
CA ALA A 293 -0.23 -12.31 6.37
C ALA A 293 0.47 -12.05 7.70
N ALA A 294 0.93 -10.82 7.91
CA ALA A 294 1.52 -10.43 9.18
C ALA A 294 1.39 -8.93 9.42
N SER A 295 1.49 -8.53 10.68
CA SER A 295 1.70 -7.15 11.08
C SER A 295 2.95 -7.02 11.94
N LEU A 296 3.77 -6.03 11.62
CA LEU A 296 4.82 -5.50 12.47
C LEU A 296 4.26 -4.28 13.22
N PHE A 297 4.32 -4.34 14.54
CA PHE A 297 3.85 -3.25 15.39
C PHE A 297 4.60 -1.94 15.06
N PRO A 298 3.92 -0.77 15.05
CA PRO A 298 2.49 -0.63 15.31
C PRO A 298 1.61 -0.87 14.08
N ASN A 299 2.00 -0.37 12.91
CA ASN A 299 1.06 -0.13 11.82
C ASN A 299 1.59 -0.50 10.42
N MET A 300 2.54 -1.42 10.35
CA MET A 300 3.03 -1.99 9.09
C MET A 300 2.51 -3.41 8.94
N SER A 301 1.99 -3.77 7.77
CA SER A 301 1.51 -5.13 7.49
C SER A 301 2.04 -5.68 6.17
N PHE A 302 1.96 -6.99 6.04
CA PHE A 302 2.43 -7.77 4.91
C PHE A 302 1.36 -8.75 4.49
N VAL A 303 1.28 -9.02 3.20
CA VAL A 303 0.46 -10.11 2.67
C VAL A 303 1.20 -10.83 1.56
N HIS A 304 1.07 -12.13 1.58
CA HIS A 304 1.62 -13.10 0.65
C HIS A 304 0.51 -14.13 0.37
N ASN A 305 -0.07 -14.03 -0.83
CA ASN A 305 -1.18 -14.85 -1.29
C ASN A 305 -0.97 -15.21 -2.77
N TRP A 306 -1.63 -16.27 -3.25
CA TRP A 306 -1.42 -16.82 -4.59
C TRP A 306 -2.76 -17.09 -5.32
N PRO A 307 -3.38 -16.06 -5.93
CA PRO A 307 -4.59 -16.22 -6.72
C PRO A 307 -4.28 -16.80 -8.11
N ARG A 308 -5.34 -17.17 -8.83
CA ARG A 308 -5.33 -17.40 -10.28
C ARG A 308 -5.35 -16.06 -11.01
N VAL A 309 -4.55 -15.93 -12.07
CA VAL A 309 -4.41 -14.68 -12.85
C VAL A 309 -4.82 -14.80 -14.32
N GLU A 310 -5.10 -16.03 -14.76
CA GLU A 310 -5.47 -16.36 -16.14
C GLU A 310 -6.75 -17.17 -16.20
N GLU A 311 -7.47 -17.02 -17.31
CA GLU A 311 -8.68 -17.76 -17.62
C GLU A 311 -8.35 -19.23 -17.92
N ASP A 312 -9.17 -20.15 -17.43
CA ASP A 312 -9.03 -21.61 -17.65
C ASP A 312 -7.68 -22.24 -17.23
N SER A 313 -6.90 -21.54 -16.41
CA SER A 313 -5.66 -22.06 -15.81
C SER A 313 -5.88 -22.47 -14.34
N ASP A 314 -5.31 -23.62 -13.97
CA ASP A 314 -5.16 -24.05 -12.57
C ASP A 314 -3.87 -23.51 -11.94
N GLU A 315 -3.07 -22.75 -12.69
CA GLU A 315 -1.89 -22.08 -12.18
C GLU A 315 -2.27 -20.91 -11.26
N VAL A 316 -1.51 -20.80 -10.17
CA VAL A 316 -1.62 -19.71 -9.22
C VAL A 316 -0.30 -18.97 -9.20
N LEU A 317 -0.36 -17.72 -8.79
CA LEU A 317 0.81 -16.89 -8.79
C LEU A 317 0.94 -16.10 -7.49
N PRO A 318 2.00 -16.32 -6.71
CA PRO A 318 2.18 -15.61 -5.46
C PRO A 318 2.54 -14.16 -5.72
N PHE A 319 1.98 -13.26 -4.92
CA PHE A 319 2.39 -11.87 -4.82
C PHE A 319 2.70 -11.52 -3.38
N ILE A 320 3.52 -10.49 -3.19
CA ILE A 320 3.75 -9.90 -1.88
C ILE A 320 3.34 -8.43 -1.92
N SER A 321 2.68 -7.97 -0.87
CA SER A 321 2.39 -6.57 -0.67
C SER A 321 2.78 -6.13 0.73
N ILE A 322 3.37 -4.94 0.79
CA ILE A 322 3.69 -4.23 2.02
C ILE A 322 2.69 -3.09 2.14
N ARG A 323 2.17 -2.85 3.35
CA ARG A 323 1.22 -1.77 3.60
C ARG A 323 1.52 -1.03 4.89
N MET A 324 1.22 0.26 4.86
CA MET A 324 1.34 1.15 6.01
C MET A 324 -0.03 1.78 6.30
N TRP A 325 -0.51 1.62 7.53
CA TRP A 325 -1.74 2.22 8.03
C TRP A 325 -1.41 3.60 8.63
N GLN A 326 -1.32 4.64 7.80
CA GLN A 326 -0.90 5.98 8.24
C GLN A 326 -2.05 6.68 8.94
N PRO A 327 -1.99 6.85 10.27
CA PRO A 327 -3.05 7.54 10.99
C PRO A 327 -3.12 9.01 10.54
N ILE A 328 -4.34 9.48 10.27
CA ILE A 328 -4.65 10.88 9.99
C ILE A 328 -5.40 11.49 11.17
N SER A 329 -6.30 10.72 11.78
CA SER A 329 -7.09 11.07 12.96
C SER A 329 -7.50 9.79 13.71
N GLU A 330 -8.29 9.92 14.77
CA GLU A 330 -8.89 8.80 15.50
C GLU A 330 -9.80 7.92 14.64
N ASN A 331 -10.25 8.41 13.47
CA ASN A 331 -11.22 7.75 12.61
C ASN A 331 -10.85 7.78 11.12
N GLU A 332 -9.64 8.18 10.76
CA GLU A 332 -9.19 8.23 9.36
C GLU A 332 -7.76 7.73 9.23
N THR A 333 -7.54 6.89 8.23
CA THR A 333 -6.24 6.30 7.89
C THR A 333 -5.97 6.52 6.41
N GLU A 334 -4.77 6.99 6.08
CA GLU A 334 -4.23 6.94 4.73
C GLU A 334 -3.51 5.60 4.56
N ILE A 335 -3.98 4.76 3.64
CA ILE A 335 -3.36 3.48 3.35
C ILE A 335 -2.32 3.70 2.26
N LEU A 336 -1.09 3.29 2.53
CA LEU A 336 -0.03 3.21 1.54
C LEU A 336 0.20 1.72 1.25
N SER A 337 0.00 1.30 0.00
CA SER A 337 0.14 -0.10 -0.42
C SER A 337 1.18 -0.22 -1.54
N TRP A 338 2.23 -0.99 -1.28
CA TRP A 338 3.25 -1.34 -2.25
C TRP A 338 3.08 -2.79 -2.70
N PHE A 339 3.38 -3.03 -3.96
CA PHE A 339 3.73 -4.35 -4.46
C PHE A 339 5.21 -4.59 -4.22
N ALA A 340 5.57 -5.78 -3.74
CA ALA A 340 6.94 -6.21 -3.50
C ALA A 340 7.23 -7.48 -4.31
N VAL A 341 8.41 -7.54 -4.92
CA VAL A 341 8.86 -8.74 -5.64
C VAL A 341 10.36 -8.92 -5.48
N ASP A 342 10.81 -10.18 -5.50
CA ASP A 342 12.23 -10.51 -5.55
C ASP A 342 12.89 -9.79 -6.75
N LYS A 343 13.96 -9.04 -6.49
CA LYS A 343 14.64 -8.24 -7.52
C LYS A 343 15.14 -9.13 -8.67
N ASN A 344 15.50 -10.37 -8.34
CA ASN A 344 16.00 -11.39 -9.26
C ASN A 344 14.91 -12.29 -9.86
N ALA A 345 13.62 -12.03 -9.60
CA ALA A 345 12.54 -12.80 -10.22
C ALA A 345 12.52 -12.62 -11.75
N PRO A 346 12.06 -13.63 -12.52
CA PRO A 346 11.83 -13.48 -13.96
C PRO A 346 10.88 -12.31 -14.24
N GLU A 347 11.13 -11.55 -15.31
CA GLU A 347 10.29 -10.39 -15.65
C GLU A 347 8.82 -10.78 -15.91
N GLU A 348 8.57 -11.94 -16.49
CA GLU A 348 7.23 -12.50 -16.65
C GLU A 348 6.55 -12.77 -15.30
N PHE A 349 7.28 -13.37 -14.34
CA PHE A 349 6.79 -13.57 -12.98
C PHE A 349 6.48 -12.22 -12.31
N LYS A 350 7.35 -11.21 -12.44
CA LYS A 350 7.11 -9.87 -11.89
C LYS A 350 5.82 -9.26 -12.44
N ALA A 351 5.62 -9.33 -13.75
CA ALA A 351 4.44 -8.76 -14.42
C ALA A 351 3.15 -9.45 -13.99
N LEU A 352 3.13 -10.78 -13.98
CA LEU A 352 1.95 -11.53 -13.57
C LEU A 352 1.71 -11.40 -12.05
N SER A 353 2.76 -11.37 -11.23
CA SER A 353 2.65 -11.26 -9.76
C SER A 353 2.11 -9.89 -9.36
N TYR A 354 2.49 -8.87 -10.12
CA TYR A 354 1.89 -7.54 -10.02
C TYR A 354 0.39 -7.55 -10.35
N LYS A 355 -0.02 -8.27 -11.41
CA LYS A 355 -1.45 -8.48 -11.73
C LYS A 355 -2.18 -9.21 -10.59
N ALA A 356 -1.59 -10.26 -10.04
CA ALA A 356 -2.14 -11.00 -8.88
C ALA A 356 -2.40 -10.06 -7.70
N TYR A 357 -1.44 -9.18 -7.40
CA TYR A 357 -1.59 -8.14 -6.38
C TYR A 357 -2.78 -7.22 -6.67
N LEU A 358 -2.88 -6.64 -7.86
CA LEU A 358 -3.96 -5.69 -8.22
C LEU A 358 -5.36 -6.32 -8.18
N MET A 359 -5.46 -7.60 -8.55
CA MET A 359 -6.74 -8.32 -8.48
C MET A 359 -7.18 -8.53 -7.03
N CYS A 360 -6.25 -8.76 -6.11
CA CYS A 360 -6.58 -9.07 -4.72
C CYS A 360 -6.61 -7.85 -3.80
N PHE A 361 -5.56 -7.03 -3.78
CA PHE A 361 -5.38 -5.94 -2.81
C PHE A 361 -5.05 -4.60 -3.48
N GLY A 362 -4.86 -3.56 -2.66
CA GLY A 362 -4.74 -2.18 -3.13
C GLY A 362 -6.10 -1.51 -3.26
N SER A 363 -6.14 -0.23 -3.64
CA SER A 363 -7.37 0.58 -3.69
C SER A 363 -8.46 0.00 -4.59
N GLY A 364 -8.06 -0.80 -5.59
CA GLY A 364 -8.93 -1.50 -6.52
C GLY A 364 -9.03 -3.01 -6.29
N GLY A 365 -8.35 -3.61 -5.30
CA GLY A 365 -8.32 -5.06 -5.12
C GLY A 365 -9.61 -5.64 -4.53
N MET A 366 -10.04 -6.82 -5.00
CA MET A 366 -11.34 -7.40 -4.60
C MET A 366 -11.44 -7.75 -3.10
N PHE A 367 -10.35 -8.16 -2.45
CA PHE A 367 -10.33 -8.40 -0.99
C PHE A 367 -10.39 -7.10 -0.21
N GLU A 368 -9.49 -6.17 -0.57
CA GLU A 368 -9.32 -4.92 0.16
C GLU A 368 -10.61 -4.09 0.17
N GLN A 369 -11.40 -4.16 -0.90
CA GLN A 369 -12.69 -3.49 -0.94
C GLN A 369 -13.63 -4.02 0.18
N ASP A 370 -13.77 -5.34 0.32
CA ASP A 370 -14.61 -5.99 1.35
C ASP A 370 -14.11 -5.69 2.78
N ASP A 371 -12.79 -5.66 2.96
CA ASP A 371 -12.17 -5.33 4.23
C ASP A 371 -12.46 -3.90 4.66
N VAL A 372 -12.21 -2.94 3.77
CA VAL A 372 -12.40 -1.50 4.07
C VAL A 372 -13.85 -1.20 4.43
N GLU A 373 -14.81 -1.89 3.82
CA GLU A 373 -16.23 -1.75 4.16
C GLU A 373 -16.50 -2.06 5.64
N ASN A 374 -15.99 -3.20 6.12
CA ASN A 374 -16.12 -3.61 7.52
C ASN A 374 -15.46 -2.58 8.45
N TRP A 375 -14.27 -2.11 8.09
CA TRP A 375 -13.48 -1.23 8.95
C TRP A 375 -14.12 0.16 9.11
N VAL A 376 -14.69 0.70 8.04
CA VAL A 376 -15.39 1.99 8.06
C VAL A 376 -16.66 1.89 8.93
N SER A 377 -17.45 0.84 8.75
CA SER A 377 -18.67 0.61 9.54
C SER A 377 -18.38 0.46 11.04
N LEU A 378 -17.35 -0.32 11.39
CA LEU A 378 -16.90 -0.50 12.77
C LEU A 378 -16.48 0.85 13.39
N THR A 379 -15.64 1.61 12.69
CA THR A 379 -15.12 2.91 13.16
C THR A 379 -16.24 3.93 13.36
N ASN A 380 -17.20 3.98 12.43
CA ASN A 380 -18.37 4.86 12.54
C ASN A 380 -19.22 4.50 13.76
N THR A 381 -19.43 3.21 13.99
CA THR A 381 -20.21 2.72 15.15
C THR A 381 -19.50 2.99 16.47
N ALA A 382 -18.16 2.89 16.50
CA ALA A 382 -17.33 3.14 17.68
C ALA A 382 -17.41 4.59 18.20
N ALA A 383 -17.78 5.57 17.37
CA ALA A 383 -18.00 6.96 17.80
C ALA A 383 -19.27 7.13 18.67
N GLY A 384 -20.20 6.18 18.62
CA GLY A 384 -21.49 6.27 19.32
C GLY A 384 -21.34 6.30 20.84
N SER A 385 -22.22 7.04 21.52
CA SER A 385 -22.23 7.10 23.00
C SER A 385 -22.45 5.74 23.67
N MET A 386 -23.14 4.81 22.99
CA MET A 386 -23.32 3.43 23.44
C MET A 386 -22.04 2.59 23.33
N ALA A 387 -21.17 2.86 22.36
CA ALA A 387 -19.90 2.15 22.19
C ALA A 387 -18.97 2.33 23.41
N ARG A 388 -19.07 3.46 24.12
CA ARG A 388 -18.36 3.69 25.39
C ARG A 388 -18.78 2.74 26.53
N ARG A 389 -19.89 2.02 26.36
CA ARG A 389 -20.43 1.05 27.32
C ARG A 389 -20.25 -0.40 26.85
N LEU A 390 -19.65 -0.61 25.69
CA LEU A 390 -19.51 -1.92 25.05
C LEU A 390 -18.07 -2.40 25.16
N LEU A 391 -17.90 -3.64 25.62
CA LEU A 391 -16.66 -4.38 25.53
C LEU A 391 -16.80 -5.40 24.40
N LEU A 392 -15.96 -5.26 23.37
CA LEU A 392 -15.81 -6.23 22.30
C LEU A 392 -15.02 -7.43 22.83
N ASN A 393 -15.32 -8.62 22.30
CA ASN A 393 -14.69 -9.85 22.75
C ASN A 393 -13.56 -10.22 21.80
N SER A 394 -12.31 -10.15 22.27
CA SER A 394 -11.11 -10.61 21.55
C SER A 394 -10.48 -11.83 22.25
N ARG A 395 -11.32 -12.70 22.81
CA ARG A 395 -10.90 -13.87 23.61
C ARG A 395 -10.95 -15.18 22.84
N MET A 396 -11.13 -15.18 21.52
CA MET A 396 -11.05 -16.42 20.74
C MET A 396 -9.70 -17.09 20.97
N GLY A 397 -9.73 -18.40 21.26
CA GLY A 397 -8.56 -19.17 21.70
C GLY A 397 -8.32 -19.19 23.22
N MET A 398 -9.16 -18.55 24.03
CA MET A 398 -9.11 -18.59 25.51
C MET A 398 -10.43 -19.07 26.12
N LEU A 399 -10.33 -19.86 27.19
CA LEU A 399 -11.44 -20.24 28.06
C LEU A 399 -11.80 -19.10 29.03
N GLU A 400 -12.96 -19.24 29.70
CA GLU A 400 -13.43 -18.26 30.69
C GLU A 400 -12.43 -18.06 31.84
N ASN A 401 -11.81 -19.15 32.29
CA ASN A 401 -10.79 -19.15 33.34
C ASN A 401 -9.41 -18.64 32.88
N GLY A 402 -9.27 -18.23 31.61
CA GLY A 402 -8.05 -17.68 31.03
C GLY A 402 -7.06 -18.72 30.48
N GLN A 403 -7.36 -20.02 30.57
CA GLN A 403 -6.53 -21.05 29.93
C GLN A 403 -6.70 -21.03 28.41
N ASN A 404 -5.68 -21.46 27.67
CA ASN A 404 -5.76 -21.55 26.22
C ASN A 404 -6.69 -22.71 25.80
N VAL A 405 -7.43 -22.53 24.70
CA VAL A 405 -8.19 -23.62 24.06
C VAL A 405 -7.23 -24.60 23.38
N VAL A 406 -6.20 -24.06 22.73
CA VAL A 406 -5.12 -24.79 22.07
C VAL A 406 -3.80 -24.24 22.62
N GLU A 407 -2.96 -25.12 23.16
CA GLU A 407 -1.64 -24.73 23.64
C GLU A 407 -0.71 -24.35 22.48
N ALA A 408 0.34 -23.60 22.80
CA ALA A 408 1.36 -23.29 21.81
C ALA A 408 2.08 -24.55 21.35
N LEU A 409 2.36 -24.64 20.05
CA LEU A 409 3.12 -25.72 19.45
C LEU A 409 4.53 -25.76 20.02
N SER A 410 5.05 -26.97 20.23
CA SER A 410 6.44 -27.14 20.68
C SER A 410 7.43 -26.87 19.53
N PRO A 411 8.72 -26.64 19.83
CA PRO A 411 9.76 -26.49 18.80
C PRO A 411 9.90 -27.72 17.87
N GLU A 412 9.44 -28.90 18.31
CA GLU A 412 9.41 -30.10 17.48
C GLU A 412 8.27 -30.07 16.45
N GLU A 413 7.14 -29.46 16.81
CA GLU A 413 5.92 -29.33 16.00
C GLU A 413 5.93 -28.12 15.06
N TYR A 414 6.69 -27.08 15.40
CA TYR A 414 6.85 -25.87 14.59
C TYR A 414 8.25 -25.29 14.73
N SER A 415 8.94 -25.13 13.59
CA SER A 415 10.37 -24.82 13.55
C SER A 415 10.67 -23.31 13.66
N GLY A 416 9.66 -22.45 13.46
CA GLY A 416 9.81 -20.99 13.58
C GLY A 416 9.79 -20.50 15.04
N PRO A 417 10.42 -19.34 15.34
CA PRO A 417 10.50 -18.79 16.68
C PRO A 417 9.18 -18.14 17.13
N GLY A 418 9.09 -17.80 18.41
CA GLY A 418 7.93 -17.15 19.00
C GLY A 418 6.88 -18.15 19.52
N SER A 419 5.65 -17.68 19.67
CA SER A 419 4.53 -18.48 20.16
C SER A 419 3.53 -18.75 19.04
N THR A 420 3.42 -20.02 18.63
CA THR A 420 2.59 -20.45 17.49
C THR A 420 1.45 -21.33 17.96
N ARG A 421 0.25 -21.15 17.40
CA ARG A 421 -0.94 -21.98 17.68
C ARG A 421 -1.60 -22.38 16.37
N ILE A 422 -2.16 -23.59 16.33
CA ILE A 422 -2.96 -24.06 15.19
C ILE A 422 -4.43 -23.64 15.34
N GLY A 423 -5.06 -23.26 14.23
CA GLY A 423 -6.47 -22.90 14.17
C GLY A 423 -6.81 -21.46 14.50
N TYR A 424 -8.12 -21.19 14.53
CA TYR A 424 -8.65 -19.85 14.77
C TYR A 424 -8.36 -19.40 16.21
N SER A 425 -7.72 -18.24 16.31
CA SER A 425 -7.29 -17.64 17.57
C SER A 425 -7.13 -16.14 17.39
N GLU A 426 -7.42 -15.38 18.45
CA GLU A 426 -7.14 -13.94 18.53
C GLU A 426 -5.89 -13.63 19.37
N TYR A 427 -5.00 -14.62 19.53
CA TYR A 427 -3.78 -14.46 20.31
C TYR A 427 -2.94 -13.27 19.81
N ASN A 428 -2.80 -13.13 18.49
CA ASN A 428 -1.99 -12.07 17.90
C ASN A 428 -2.61 -10.67 18.10
N GLN A 429 -3.93 -10.54 17.94
CA GLN A 429 -4.65 -9.30 18.20
C GLN A 429 -4.47 -8.87 19.67
N ARG A 430 -4.57 -9.83 20.60
CA ARG A 430 -4.31 -9.56 22.03
C ARG A 430 -2.87 -9.13 22.30
N GLU A 431 -1.86 -9.75 21.68
CA GLU A 431 -0.47 -9.33 21.85
C GLU A 431 -0.20 -7.93 21.26
N LEU A 432 -0.77 -7.63 20.09
CA LEU A 432 -0.70 -6.30 19.47
C LEU A 432 -1.32 -5.23 20.39
N LEU A 433 -2.54 -5.47 20.87
CA LEU A 433 -3.24 -4.53 21.74
C LEU A 433 -2.64 -4.44 23.14
N ARG A 434 -2.04 -5.52 23.66
CA ARG A 434 -1.28 -5.49 24.92
C ARG A 434 -0.07 -4.57 24.78
N ARG A 435 0.68 -4.66 23.67
CA ARG A 435 1.81 -3.76 23.38
C ARG A 435 1.36 -2.32 23.20
N TRP A 436 0.23 -2.09 22.54
CA TRP A 436 -0.40 -0.78 22.48
C TRP A 436 -0.70 -0.26 23.88
N ALA A 437 -1.30 -1.08 24.75
CA ALA A 437 -1.61 -0.70 26.12
C ALA A 437 -0.34 -0.38 26.95
N ASP A 438 0.73 -1.16 26.77
CA ASP A 438 2.02 -0.93 27.42
C ASP A 438 2.66 0.41 26.99
N HIS A 439 2.49 0.82 25.73
CA HIS A 439 2.92 2.15 25.28
C HIS A 439 2.08 3.26 25.89
N LEU A 440 0.75 3.10 25.94
CA LEU A 440 -0.15 4.12 26.45
C LEU A 440 -0.06 4.31 27.97
N GLU A 441 0.25 3.25 28.73
CA GLU A 441 0.39 3.28 30.19
C GLU A 441 1.57 4.16 30.64
N HIS A 442 2.68 4.10 29.90
CA HIS A 442 3.91 4.79 30.28
C HIS A 442 4.08 6.10 29.50
N PRO A 443 4.00 7.28 30.16
CA PRO A 443 4.31 8.54 29.49
C PRO A 443 5.78 8.55 29.05
N VAL A 444 6.09 9.34 28.02
CA VAL A 444 7.48 9.54 27.58
C VAL A 444 8.26 10.15 28.75
N GLU A 445 9.29 9.46 29.24
CA GLU A 445 10.20 10.06 30.22
C GLU A 445 10.83 11.30 29.58
N ALA A 446 10.52 12.48 30.11
CA ALA A 446 11.07 13.72 29.56
C ALA A 446 12.60 13.63 29.51
N ALA A 447 13.17 13.76 28.31
CA ALA A 447 14.61 13.71 28.01
C ALA A 447 15.49 14.75 28.76
N ALA A 448 14.92 15.48 29.72
CA ALA A 448 15.58 16.52 30.52
C ALA A 448 16.57 15.98 31.58
N GLN A 449 16.75 14.65 31.76
CA GLN A 449 17.69 14.12 32.76
C GLN A 449 18.90 13.33 32.24
N ARG A 450 19.03 13.07 30.93
CA ARG A 450 20.23 12.37 30.38
C ARG A 450 21.21 13.24 29.58
N GLN A 451 20.88 14.49 29.27
CA GLN A 451 21.75 15.43 28.52
C GLN A 451 23.06 15.87 29.22
N ARG A 452 23.44 15.26 30.36
CA ARG A 452 24.72 15.56 31.04
C ARG A 452 25.88 14.62 30.74
N ARG A 453 25.72 13.58 29.89
CA ARG A 453 26.78 12.58 29.73
C ARG A 453 27.58 12.56 28.43
N ASP A 454 27.05 12.94 27.27
CA ASP A 454 27.81 12.77 26.02
C ASP A 454 28.04 14.07 25.25
N ARG A 455 29.01 14.85 25.76
CA ARG A 455 29.79 15.80 24.95
C ARG A 455 31.27 15.39 25.02
N ALA A 456 31.70 14.44 24.18
CA ALA A 456 33.11 14.33 23.81
C ALA A 456 33.36 13.35 22.64
N ARG A 457 33.92 13.91 21.55
CA ARG A 457 34.85 13.29 20.57
C ARG A 457 34.23 12.42 19.45
N SER A 458 34.78 12.34 18.23
CA SER A 458 35.44 13.27 17.30
C SER A 458 35.77 12.46 16.03
N ASN A 459 35.55 13.06 14.86
CA ASN A 459 36.07 12.69 13.51
C ASN A 459 37.62 12.53 13.51
N PRO A 460 38.34 11.95 12.50
CA PRO A 460 38.14 12.08 11.03
C PRO A 460 38.46 10.78 10.19
N SER A 461 38.25 10.69 8.86
CA SER A 461 39.08 11.28 7.80
C SER A 461 38.65 10.84 6.38
N ARG A 462 39.16 11.57 5.37
CA ARG A 462 38.75 11.62 3.95
C ARG A 462 39.64 10.76 3.05
N GLY A 463 39.06 10.23 1.97
CA GLY A 463 39.72 9.88 0.71
C GLY A 463 38.71 10.04 -0.43
N GLY A 464 39.04 10.81 -1.47
CA GLY A 464 38.13 11.14 -2.56
C GLY A 464 38.52 10.47 -3.87
N LEU A 465 37.51 10.15 -4.68
CA LEU A 465 37.63 10.03 -6.13
C LEU A 465 36.35 10.65 -6.74
N ILE A 466 36.53 11.55 -7.70
CA ILE A 466 35.47 12.19 -8.46
C ILE A 466 35.20 11.31 -9.68
N MET A 467 33.96 10.85 -9.86
CA MET A 467 33.49 10.28 -11.13
C MET A 467 32.27 11.06 -11.61
N SER A 468 32.22 11.23 -12.94
CA SER A 468 31.29 12.04 -13.70
C SER A 468 29.86 11.51 -13.64
N VAL A 469 28.92 12.43 -13.50
CA VAL A 469 27.47 12.23 -13.55
C VAL A 469 27.07 11.82 -14.97
N GLY A 470 26.52 10.62 -15.12
CA GLY A 470 25.76 10.22 -16.30
C GLY A 470 24.30 10.65 -16.13
N THR A 471 23.77 11.35 -17.11
CA THR A 471 22.33 11.53 -17.29
C THR A 471 21.78 10.32 -18.04
N ALA A 472 20.87 9.57 -17.44
CA ALA A 472 20.06 8.61 -18.16
C ALA A 472 18.69 8.52 -17.50
N HIS A 473 17.66 8.93 -18.23
CA HIS A 473 16.48 8.13 -18.54
C HIS A 473 15.77 8.85 -19.68
N GLU A 474 16.22 8.55 -20.90
CA GLU A 474 15.39 8.71 -22.10
C GLU A 474 14.36 7.57 -22.04
N ASN A 475 13.11 7.88 -21.67
CA ASN A 475 12.01 7.00 -22.03
C ASN A 475 11.63 7.36 -23.47
N GLU A 476 11.84 6.41 -24.38
CA GLU A 476 11.21 6.37 -25.69
C GLU A 476 9.70 6.61 -25.53
N ASP A 477 9.07 7.34 -26.49
CA ASP A 477 7.69 7.86 -26.45
C ASP A 477 6.60 6.76 -26.40
N LEU A 478 6.56 5.94 -25.34
CA LEU A 478 5.51 4.95 -25.09
C LEU A 478 4.30 5.61 -24.42
N THR A 479 3.09 5.26 -24.85
CA THR A 479 1.84 5.66 -24.18
C THR A 479 1.75 5.07 -22.77
N LEU A 480 0.86 5.62 -21.93
CA LEU A 480 0.62 5.10 -20.58
C LEU A 480 0.20 3.62 -20.59
N SER A 481 -0.64 3.23 -21.54
CA SER A 481 -1.00 1.82 -21.77
C SER A 481 0.24 0.97 -22.03
N GLU A 482 1.13 1.40 -22.92
CA GLU A 482 2.36 0.66 -23.25
C GLU A 482 3.38 0.58 -22.10
N GLN A 483 3.32 1.51 -21.16
CA GLN A 483 4.17 1.50 -19.96
C GLN A 483 3.63 0.58 -18.84
N SER A 484 2.40 0.08 -18.97
CA SER A 484 1.80 -0.80 -17.96
C SER A 484 2.37 -2.22 -18.03
N ALA A 485 2.26 -2.96 -16.92
CA ALA A 485 2.79 -4.32 -16.83
C ALA A 485 2.10 -5.29 -17.79
N LEU A 486 0.80 -5.07 -18.08
CA LEU A 486 0.02 -5.92 -18.97
C LEU A 486 -0.19 -5.33 -20.36
N GLY A 487 0.09 -4.05 -20.58
CA GLY A 487 -0.30 -3.32 -21.79
C GLY A 487 0.32 -3.77 -23.12
N ALA A 488 1.15 -4.82 -23.14
CA ALA A 488 1.74 -5.38 -24.36
C ALA A 488 0.69 -5.84 -25.40
N HIS A 489 -0.49 -6.29 -24.94
CA HIS A 489 -1.61 -6.71 -25.78
C HIS A 489 -2.56 -5.56 -26.17
N ALA A 490 -2.38 -4.37 -25.58
CA ALA A 490 -3.26 -3.25 -25.83
C ALA A 490 -3.19 -2.82 -27.30
N PRO A 491 -4.32 -2.40 -27.90
CA PRO A 491 -4.31 -1.80 -29.23
C PRO A 491 -3.36 -0.60 -29.26
N ARG A 492 -2.53 -0.49 -30.30
CA ARG A 492 -1.47 0.55 -30.42
C ARG A 492 -1.88 1.76 -31.23
N THR A 493 -3.10 1.74 -31.75
CA THR A 493 -3.60 2.79 -32.63
C THR A 493 -3.57 4.14 -31.93
N GLN A 494 -3.13 5.14 -32.68
CA GLN A 494 -3.00 6.52 -32.24
C GLN A 494 -3.96 7.41 -33.02
N ARG A 495 -4.35 8.53 -32.41
CA ARG A 495 -5.18 9.55 -33.05
C ARG A 495 -4.42 10.27 -34.16
N THR A 496 -5.15 10.77 -35.16
CA THR A 496 -4.63 11.54 -36.29
C THR A 496 -5.44 12.82 -36.49
N GLY A 497 -4.77 13.91 -36.85
CA GLY A 497 -5.41 15.19 -37.17
C GLY A 497 -6.00 15.92 -35.96
N GLN A 498 -6.96 16.81 -36.22
CA GLN A 498 -7.66 17.59 -35.21
C GLN A 498 -8.93 16.88 -34.74
N THR A 499 -9.52 17.36 -33.64
CA THR A 499 -10.82 16.87 -33.16
C THR A 499 -11.89 16.99 -34.24
N LEU A 500 -12.75 15.99 -34.32
CA LEU A 500 -13.92 16.01 -35.18
C LEU A 500 -14.88 17.13 -34.77
N PRO A 501 -15.56 17.79 -35.74
CA PRO A 501 -16.65 18.72 -35.46
C PRO A 501 -17.79 18.03 -34.71
N PHE A 502 -18.53 18.80 -33.91
CA PHE A 502 -19.65 18.28 -33.12
C PHE A 502 -20.74 17.59 -33.96
N ASN A 503 -20.92 18.00 -35.21
CA ASN A 503 -21.91 17.43 -36.12
C ASN A 503 -21.36 16.32 -37.03
N ASP A 504 -20.12 15.86 -36.82
CA ASP A 504 -19.59 14.68 -37.51
C ASP A 504 -20.30 13.41 -37.00
N GLU A 505 -20.69 12.53 -37.91
CA GLU A 505 -21.44 11.30 -37.60
C GLU A 505 -20.69 10.40 -36.60
N LEU A 506 -19.36 10.25 -36.75
CA LEU A 506 -18.56 9.43 -35.83
C LEU A 506 -18.49 10.05 -34.43
N HIS A 507 -18.49 11.38 -34.34
CA HIS A 507 -18.53 12.05 -33.03
C HIS A 507 -19.88 11.82 -32.34
N LEU A 508 -20.99 11.89 -33.08
CA LEU A 508 -22.33 11.63 -32.55
C LEU A 508 -22.50 10.16 -32.11
N GLU A 509 -21.97 9.21 -32.88
CA GLU A 509 -21.92 7.79 -32.51
C GLU A 509 -21.11 7.57 -31.23
N ALA A 510 -19.89 8.13 -31.15
CA ALA A 510 -19.03 8.03 -29.97
C ALA A 510 -19.68 8.64 -28.73
N HIS A 511 -20.25 9.85 -28.86
CA HIS A 511 -20.95 10.50 -27.76
C HIS A 511 -22.14 9.66 -27.28
N ARG A 512 -22.92 9.09 -28.21
CA ARG A 512 -24.03 8.19 -27.84
C ARG A 512 -23.52 6.97 -27.09
N TRP A 513 -22.44 6.35 -27.55
CA TRP A 513 -21.84 5.19 -26.87
C TRP A 513 -21.45 5.52 -25.42
N LEU A 514 -20.82 6.67 -25.17
CA LEU A 514 -20.45 7.10 -23.81
C LEU A 514 -21.66 7.37 -22.91
N VAL A 515 -22.75 7.91 -23.48
CA VAL A 515 -24.01 8.14 -22.74
C VAL A 515 -24.67 6.80 -22.39
N ASP A 516 -24.71 5.87 -23.34
CA ASP A 516 -25.29 4.54 -23.12
C ASP A 516 -24.45 3.74 -22.11
N GLU A 517 -23.11 3.83 -22.16
CA GLU A 517 -22.22 3.26 -21.15
C GLU A 517 -22.53 3.82 -19.75
N ALA A 518 -22.55 5.15 -19.61
CA ALA A 518 -22.84 5.81 -18.33
C ALA A 518 -24.21 5.38 -17.78
N TYR A 519 -25.21 5.18 -18.66
CA TYR A 519 -26.51 4.66 -18.28
C TYR A 519 -26.44 3.24 -17.71
N LEU A 520 -25.71 2.33 -18.37
CA LEU A 520 -25.54 0.95 -17.90
C LEU A 520 -24.82 0.90 -16.55
N LEU A 521 -23.73 1.66 -16.40
CA LEU A 521 -22.98 1.75 -15.14
C LEU A 521 -23.83 2.36 -14.01
N ASP A 522 -24.58 3.44 -14.28
CA ASP A 522 -25.48 4.06 -13.29
C ASP A 522 -26.64 3.13 -12.90
N ALA A 523 -27.10 2.27 -13.81
CA ALA A 523 -28.11 1.25 -13.58
C ALA A 523 -27.55 -0.05 -12.99
N GLN A 524 -26.22 -0.17 -12.89
CA GLN A 524 -25.49 -1.37 -12.46
C GLN A 524 -25.78 -2.60 -13.33
N ASP A 525 -26.06 -2.40 -14.62
CA ASP A 525 -26.21 -3.47 -15.61
C ASP A 525 -24.83 -3.88 -16.15
N TYR A 526 -24.04 -4.50 -15.27
CA TYR A 526 -22.64 -4.80 -15.54
C TYR A 526 -22.42 -5.90 -16.57
N ASP A 527 -23.38 -6.81 -16.74
CA ASP A 527 -23.33 -7.87 -17.76
C ASP A 527 -23.46 -7.27 -19.17
N GLU A 528 -24.43 -6.38 -19.38
CA GLU A 528 -24.58 -5.66 -20.64
C GLU A 528 -23.45 -4.64 -20.86
N TRP A 529 -22.89 -4.04 -19.81
CA TRP A 529 -21.67 -3.24 -19.94
C TRP A 529 -20.50 -4.09 -20.41
N LEU A 530 -20.26 -5.25 -19.79
CA LEU A 530 -19.15 -6.16 -20.13
C LEU A 530 -19.28 -6.72 -21.56
N SER A 531 -20.51 -6.88 -22.06
CA SER A 531 -20.77 -7.29 -23.46
C SER A 531 -20.28 -6.27 -24.50
N ARG A 532 -20.08 -5.01 -24.09
CA ARG A 532 -19.58 -3.90 -24.93
C ARG A 532 -18.07 -3.72 -24.85
N ILE A 533 -17.37 -4.60 -24.14
CA ILE A 533 -15.93 -4.56 -23.97
C ILE A 533 -15.29 -5.58 -24.92
N ALA A 534 -14.28 -5.15 -25.67
CA ALA A 534 -13.56 -6.02 -26.60
C ALA A 534 -12.81 -7.12 -25.84
N ASP A 535 -12.63 -8.28 -26.46
CA ASP A 535 -11.93 -9.43 -25.85
C ASP A 535 -10.47 -9.12 -25.52
N ASP A 536 -9.84 -8.25 -26.32
CA ASP A 536 -8.46 -7.78 -26.17
C ASP A 536 -8.34 -6.44 -25.41
N VAL A 537 -9.37 -6.04 -24.65
CA VAL A 537 -9.36 -4.75 -23.93
C VAL A 537 -8.15 -4.60 -23.01
N HIS A 538 -7.58 -3.40 -23.01
CA HIS A 538 -6.72 -2.93 -21.92
C HIS A 538 -7.37 -1.78 -21.17
N TYR A 539 -7.65 -1.98 -19.88
CA TYR A 539 -8.29 -1.00 -19.01
C TYR A 539 -7.30 -0.56 -17.92
N LEU A 540 -6.77 0.65 -18.08
CA LEU A 540 -5.67 1.18 -17.27
C LEU A 540 -6.09 2.42 -16.49
N MET A 541 -5.75 2.47 -15.21
CA MET A 541 -5.83 3.65 -14.36
C MET A 541 -4.52 3.80 -13.59
N PRO A 542 -3.51 4.54 -14.10
CA PRO A 542 -2.22 4.68 -13.44
C PRO A 542 -2.34 5.44 -12.10
N VAL A 543 -1.39 5.22 -11.19
CA VAL A 543 -1.31 5.99 -9.94
C VAL A 543 -0.75 7.37 -10.25
N ARG A 544 -1.45 8.44 -9.88
CA ARG A 544 -0.98 9.82 -10.08
C ARG A 544 -0.05 10.23 -8.94
N VAL A 545 1.01 10.98 -9.27
CA VAL A 545 1.98 11.49 -8.29
C VAL A 545 2.24 12.97 -8.49
N THR A 546 2.47 13.69 -7.40
CA THR A 546 2.92 15.09 -7.47
C THR A 546 4.42 15.13 -7.74
N THR A 547 4.85 15.63 -8.89
CA THR A 547 6.27 15.74 -9.27
C THR A 547 6.72 17.21 -9.38
N ALA A 548 8.03 17.42 -9.42
CA ALA A 548 8.58 18.73 -9.70
C ALA A 548 8.28 19.16 -11.15
N LEU A 549 8.16 20.47 -11.38
CA LEU A 549 8.00 21.00 -12.73
C LEU A 549 9.19 20.56 -13.60
N GLY A 550 8.90 19.97 -14.77
CA GLY A 550 9.91 19.48 -15.70
C GLY A 550 10.43 18.07 -15.41
N ALA A 551 9.86 17.34 -14.44
CA ALA A 551 10.23 15.95 -14.16
C ALA A 551 9.98 14.98 -15.33
N GLY A 552 9.09 15.34 -16.27
CA GLY A 552 8.78 14.51 -17.45
C GLY A 552 7.73 13.43 -17.21
N TYR A 553 7.27 13.25 -15.98
CA TYR A 553 6.22 12.28 -15.61
C TYR A 553 5.27 12.84 -14.55
N THR A 554 4.04 12.32 -14.52
CA THR A 554 2.98 12.67 -13.55
C THR A 554 2.30 11.45 -12.94
N THR A 555 2.76 10.24 -13.30
CA THR A 555 2.28 8.96 -12.80
C THR A 555 3.42 8.17 -12.16
N SER A 556 3.10 7.37 -11.15
CA SER A 556 4.07 6.47 -10.53
C SER A 556 4.49 5.41 -11.56
N PRO A 557 5.78 5.30 -11.90
CA PRO A 557 6.23 4.34 -12.90
C PRO A 557 5.87 2.90 -12.51
N GLY A 558 5.24 2.17 -13.43
CA GLY A 558 4.90 0.76 -13.24
C GLY A 558 3.85 0.49 -12.16
N MET A 559 3.12 1.51 -11.69
CA MET A 559 2.03 1.35 -10.72
C MET A 559 0.72 1.96 -11.21
N ALA A 560 -0.34 1.16 -11.13
CA ALA A 560 -1.71 1.52 -11.45
C ALA A 560 -2.64 1.18 -10.27
N HIS A 561 -3.76 1.87 -10.19
CA HIS A 561 -4.92 1.45 -9.41
C HIS A 561 -5.65 0.29 -10.09
N TRP A 562 -5.70 0.31 -11.42
CA TRP A 562 -6.30 -0.72 -12.28
C TRP A 562 -5.37 -0.96 -13.46
N ASP A 563 -5.04 -2.22 -13.74
CA ASP A 563 -4.35 -2.67 -14.95
C ASP A 563 -4.98 -4.00 -15.33
N GLU A 564 -6.05 -3.92 -16.13
CA GLU A 564 -7.05 -4.98 -16.25
C GLU A 564 -7.22 -5.42 -17.70
N ASN A 565 -7.53 -6.70 -17.88
CA ASN A 565 -7.99 -7.28 -19.14
C ASN A 565 -9.44 -7.77 -18.99
N LYS A 566 -10.06 -8.27 -20.07
CA LYS A 566 -11.47 -8.71 -20.01
C LYS A 566 -11.71 -9.80 -18.97
N TYR A 567 -10.77 -10.74 -18.79
CA TYR A 567 -10.87 -11.76 -17.75
C TYR A 567 -10.96 -11.14 -16.35
N SER A 568 -10.02 -10.26 -15.98
CA SER A 568 -10.01 -9.67 -14.64
C SER A 568 -11.20 -8.73 -14.41
N LEU A 569 -11.66 -8.01 -15.44
CA LEU A 569 -12.94 -7.27 -15.41
C LEU A 569 -14.13 -8.21 -15.19
N SER A 570 -14.19 -9.36 -15.86
CA SER A 570 -15.27 -10.34 -15.68
C SER A 570 -15.34 -10.89 -14.26
N ARG A 571 -14.20 -11.10 -13.61
CA ARG A 571 -14.16 -11.55 -12.20
C ARG A 571 -14.74 -10.50 -11.27
N ARG A 572 -14.47 -9.22 -11.53
CA ARG A 572 -15.05 -8.09 -10.79
C ARG A 572 -16.56 -7.99 -10.99
N VAL A 573 -17.05 -8.14 -12.23
CA VAL A 573 -18.48 -8.17 -12.53
C VAL A 573 -19.17 -9.35 -11.86
N ALA A 574 -18.61 -10.55 -11.98
CA ALA A 574 -19.15 -11.77 -11.36
C ALA A 574 -19.26 -11.64 -9.83
N ARG A 575 -18.34 -10.92 -9.20
CA ARG A 575 -18.39 -10.63 -7.75
C ARG A 575 -19.65 -9.86 -7.37
N PHE A 576 -20.09 -8.87 -8.16
CA PHE A 576 -21.32 -8.12 -7.86
C PHE A 576 -22.60 -8.92 -7.99
N ALA A 577 -22.56 -10.07 -8.68
CA ALA A 577 -23.69 -10.97 -8.78
C ALA A 577 -23.86 -11.89 -7.56
N THR A 578 -22.91 -11.89 -6.61
CA THR A 578 -23.01 -12.74 -5.41
C THR A 578 -23.75 -12.04 -4.26
N GLU A 579 -24.34 -12.83 -3.36
CA GLU A 579 -25.03 -12.30 -2.16
C GLU A 579 -24.05 -11.76 -1.10
N HIS A 580 -22.74 -11.90 -1.32
CA HIS A 580 -21.69 -11.61 -0.35
C HIS A 580 -20.78 -10.45 -0.78
N ALA A 581 -21.18 -9.67 -1.79
CA ALA A 581 -20.47 -8.47 -2.20
C ALA A 581 -20.75 -7.31 -1.22
N TRP A 582 -20.24 -7.42 0.02
CA TRP A 582 -20.52 -6.49 1.13
C TRP A 582 -20.26 -5.03 0.75
N THR A 583 -19.30 -4.76 -0.14
CA THR A 583 -19.00 -3.41 -0.65
C THR A 583 -20.14 -2.73 -1.39
N GLU A 584 -21.12 -3.50 -1.85
CA GLU A 584 -22.30 -3.04 -2.57
C GLU A 584 -23.60 -3.50 -1.89
N ASP A 585 -23.55 -3.86 -0.60
CA ASP A 585 -24.74 -4.05 0.24
C ASP A 585 -24.68 -3.12 1.48
N PRO A 586 -25.45 -2.02 1.51
CA PRO A 586 -26.45 -1.60 0.53
C PRO A 586 -25.82 -1.04 -0.77
N PRO A 587 -26.53 -1.12 -1.92
CA PRO A 587 -25.97 -0.76 -3.23
C PRO A 587 -25.63 0.73 -3.35
N SER A 588 -24.55 1.01 -4.07
CA SER A 588 -24.16 2.38 -4.41
C SER A 588 -25.17 3.07 -5.30
N ARG A 589 -25.49 4.33 -4.99
CA ARG A 589 -26.17 5.22 -5.93
C ARG A 589 -25.13 5.99 -6.71
N LEU A 590 -25.07 5.72 -8.01
CA LEU A 590 -24.06 6.25 -8.92
C LEU A 590 -24.63 7.34 -9.83
N ARG A 591 -23.74 8.25 -10.23
CA ARG A 591 -23.96 9.17 -11.34
C ARG A 591 -22.65 9.46 -12.04
N HIS A 592 -22.55 9.03 -13.29
CA HIS A 592 -21.44 9.37 -14.18
C HIS A 592 -21.78 10.64 -14.97
N TYR A 593 -21.02 11.71 -14.75
CA TYR A 593 -21.11 12.93 -15.55
C TYR A 593 -20.00 12.92 -16.59
N ILE A 594 -20.34 12.56 -17.83
CA ILE A 594 -19.40 12.58 -18.96
C ILE A 594 -19.50 13.91 -19.69
N THR A 595 -18.38 14.61 -19.81
CA THR A 595 -18.29 15.96 -20.41
C THR A 595 -17.02 16.13 -21.23
N ASN A 596 -16.84 17.28 -21.88
CA ASN A 596 -15.64 17.63 -22.65
C ASN A 596 -15.23 16.58 -23.71
N VAL A 597 -16.24 15.93 -24.32
CA VAL A 597 -16.06 14.86 -25.29
C VAL A 597 -15.39 15.40 -26.56
N ARG A 598 -14.28 14.79 -26.96
CA ARG A 598 -13.56 15.10 -28.20
C ARG A 598 -13.23 13.80 -28.91
N THR A 599 -13.57 13.69 -30.18
CA THR A 599 -13.37 12.47 -30.97
C THR A 599 -12.32 12.70 -32.03
N PHE A 600 -11.49 11.70 -32.28
CA PHE A 600 -10.39 11.74 -33.23
C PHE A 600 -10.43 10.53 -34.15
N ARG A 601 -10.07 10.74 -35.42
CA ARG A 601 -9.85 9.64 -36.36
C ARG A 601 -8.54 8.94 -36.04
N THR A 602 -8.44 7.68 -36.43
CA THR A 602 -7.19 6.94 -36.40
C THR A 602 -6.79 6.47 -37.80
N PRO A 603 -5.58 5.90 -38.00
CA PRO A 603 -5.21 5.26 -39.26
C PRO A 603 -6.12 4.08 -39.63
N ASP A 604 -6.75 3.42 -38.65
CA ASP A 604 -7.73 2.37 -38.88
C ASP A 604 -9.15 2.97 -38.92
N PRO A 605 -9.86 2.91 -40.06
CA PRO A 605 -11.23 3.44 -40.16
C PRO A 605 -12.25 2.69 -39.28
N GLN A 606 -11.91 1.52 -38.74
CA GLN A 606 -12.73 0.78 -37.78
C GLN A 606 -12.50 1.24 -36.32
N GLU A 607 -11.53 2.12 -36.07
CA GLU A 607 -11.18 2.58 -34.73
C GLU A 607 -11.23 4.11 -34.62
N ILE A 608 -11.77 4.59 -33.51
CA ILE A 608 -11.77 6.01 -33.13
C ILE A 608 -11.23 6.17 -31.72
N ILE A 609 -10.61 7.32 -31.45
CA ILE A 609 -10.19 7.69 -30.09
C ILE A 609 -11.10 8.80 -29.58
N VAL A 610 -11.52 8.68 -28.33
CA VAL A 610 -12.43 9.60 -27.65
C VAL A 610 -11.82 10.05 -26.33
N ASP A 611 -11.52 11.34 -26.23
CA ASP A 611 -11.18 11.96 -24.94
C ASP A 611 -12.49 12.39 -24.27
N SER A 612 -12.62 12.14 -22.97
CA SER A 612 -13.71 12.68 -22.15
C SER A 612 -13.24 13.06 -20.75
N ALA A 613 -13.99 13.91 -20.07
CA ALA A 613 -13.86 14.13 -18.63
C ALA A 613 -15.02 13.43 -17.92
N VAL A 614 -14.71 12.68 -16.85
CA VAL A 614 -15.69 12.02 -15.98
C VAL A 614 -15.63 12.63 -14.59
N LEU A 615 -16.81 12.98 -14.07
CA LEU A 615 -17.02 13.17 -12.65
C LEU A 615 -17.98 12.07 -12.19
N LEU A 616 -17.51 11.19 -11.31
CA LEU A 616 -18.33 10.18 -10.67
C LEU A 616 -18.84 10.72 -9.34
N PHE A 617 -20.14 10.63 -9.11
CA PHE A 617 -20.74 10.79 -7.79
C PHE A 617 -21.19 9.42 -7.25
N ARG A 618 -20.82 9.11 -6.01
CA ARG A 618 -21.24 7.91 -5.28
C ARG A 618 -21.85 8.32 -3.95
N SER A 619 -23.02 7.78 -3.65
CA SER A 619 -23.60 7.84 -2.30
C SER A 619 -24.12 6.48 -1.87
N ARG A 620 -23.98 6.18 -0.58
CA ARG A 620 -24.53 4.97 0.06
C ARG A 620 -25.29 5.38 1.32
N GLY A 621 -26.21 4.53 1.77
CA GLY A 621 -27.13 4.88 2.87
C GLY A 621 -26.50 4.79 4.26
N ASP A 622 -25.45 3.98 4.38
CA ASP A 622 -24.71 3.62 5.58
C ASP A 622 -23.42 4.45 5.77
N VAL A 623 -22.95 5.10 4.70
CA VAL A 623 -21.84 6.07 4.74
C VAL A 623 -22.40 7.48 4.80
N GLY A 624 -22.01 8.25 5.82
CA GLY A 624 -22.56 9.60 6.07
C GLY A 624 -22.17 10.67 5.04
N GLU A 625 -21.12 10.45 4.25
CA GLU A 625 -20.62 11.40 3.24
C GLU A 625 -20.66 10.76 1.84
N SER A 626 -21.12 11.52 0.84
CA SER A 626 -20.98 11.11 -0.57
C SER A 626 -19.53 11.27 -1.03
N ALA A 627 -19.08 10.38 -1.91
CA ALA A 627 -17.77 10.46 -2.55
C ALA A 627 -17.88 11.00 -3.98
N THR A 628 -16.84 11.70 -4.43
CA THR A 628 -16.70 12.16 -5.82
C THR A 628 -15.31 11.85 -6.35
N VAL A 629 -15.22 11.39 -7.60
CA VAL A 629 -13.94 11.17 -8.30
C VAL A 629 -13.95 11.94 -9.61
N SER A 630 -12.92 12.75 -9.84
CA SER A 630 -12.68 13.48 -11.09
C SER A 630 -11.56 12.81 -11.87
N ALA A 631 -11.78 12.56 -13.16
CA ALA A 631 -10.77 11.98 -14.04
C ALA A 631 -10.94 12.41 -15.50
N GLY A 632 -9.86 12.35 -16.27
CA GLY A 632 -9.91 12.28 -17.72
C GLY A 632 -9.92 10.83 -18.20
N ARG A 633 -10.60 10.55 -19.31
CA ARG A 633 -10.56 9.26 -20.01
C ARG A 633 -10.07 9.44 -21.44
N GLU A 634 -9.21 8.53 -21.89
CA GLU A 634 -8.94 8.31 -23.31
C GLU A 634 -9.41 6.90 -23.67
N ASP A 635 -10.41 6.82 -24.53
CA ASP A 635 -11.05 5.58 -24.95
C ASP A 635 -10.76 5.30 -26.42
N LEU A 636 -10.30 4.10 -26.73
CA LEU A 636 -10.28 3.58 -28.10
C LEU A 636 -11.52 2.72 -28.30
N LEU A 637 -12.42 3.20 -29.16
CA LEU A 637 -13.61 2.45 -29.58
C LEU A 637 -13.33 1.78 -30.91
N ARG A 638 -13.65 0.50 -31.01
CA ARG A 638 -13.53 -0.32 -32.22
C ARG A 638 -14.93 -0.72 -32.71
N ARG A 639 -15.13 -0.75 -34.03
CA ARG A 639 -16.39 -1.28 -34.59
C ARG A 639 -16.51 -2.77 -34.26
N THR A 640 -17.70 -3.17 -33.85
CA THR A 640 -18.01 -4.59 -33.61
C THR A 640 -17.82 -5.40 -34.90
N ALA A 641 -17.61 -6.72 -34.78
CA ALA A 641 -17.48 -7.60 -35.94
C ALA A 641 -18.71 -7.56 -36.90
N SER A 642 -19.89 -7.23 -36.38
CA SER A 642 -21.11 -7.02 -37.17
C SER A 642 -21.15 -5.69 -37.94
N GLY A 643 -20.26 -4.75 -37.60
CA GLY A 643 -20.21 -3.38 -38.12
C GLY A 643 -21.30 -2.43 -37.62
N SER A 644 -22.24 -2.92 -36.79
CA SER A 644 -23.44 -2.21 -36.37
C SER A 644 -23.31 -1.41 -35.07
N GLY A 645 -22.17 -1.49 -34.37
CA GLY A 645 -21.95 -0.82 -33.09
C GLY A 645 -20.47 -0.63 -32.78
N TRP A 646 -20.20 -0.21 -31.55
CA TRP A 646 -18.86 0.06 -31.02
C TRP A 646 -18.61 -0.74 -29.74
N GLU A 647 -17.38 -1.21 -29.57
CA GLU A 647 -16.87 -1.84 -28.36
C GLU A 647 -15.64 -1.08 -27.83
N LEU A 648 -15.42 -1.13 -26.51
CA LEU A 648 -14.25 -0.54 -25.88
C LEU A 648 -13.05 -1.48 -25.98
N ALA A 649 -12.01 -1.07 -26.70
CA ALA A 649 -10.80 -1.87 -26.89
C ALA A 649 -9.58 -1.33 -26.11
N ARG A 650 -9.60 -0.07 -25.68
CA ARG A 650 -8.61 0.47 -24.75
C ARG A 650 -9.22 1.60 -23.93
N ARG A 651 -8.94 1.66 -22.63
CA ARG A 651 -9.26 2.81 -21.78
C ARG A 651 -8.08 3.18 -20.91
N THR A 652 -7.73 4.47 -20.89
CA THR A 652 -6.83 5.05 -19.91
C THR A 652 -7.57 6.08 -19.06
N ILE A 653 -7.57 5.92 -17.73
CA ILE A 653 -8.23 6.81 -16.77
C ILE A 653 -7.19 7.57 -15.97
N MET A 654 -7.16 8.89 -16.16
CA MET A 654 -6.29 9.80 -15.44
C MET A 654 -7.06 10.51 -14.33
N VAL A 655 -7.09 9.91 -13.14
CA VAL A 655 -7.66 10.56 -11.95
C VAL A 655 -6.88 11.82 -11.59
N ASP A 656 -7.56 12.85 -11.09
CA ASP A 656 -6.94 14.13 -10.76
C ASP A 656 -6.28 14.17 -9.37
N GLU A 657 -6.65 13.23 -8.49
CA GLU A 657 -6.11 13.08 -7.13
C GLU A 657 -4.86 12.18 -7.12
N SER A 658 -3.80 12.57 -6.40
CA SER A 658 -2.67 11.67 -6.09
C SER A 658 -2.90 10.80 -4.84
N VAL A 659 -3.91 11.16 -4.04
CA VAL A 659 -4.40 10.36 -2.91
C VAL A 659 -5.91 10.27 -3.05
N ILE A 660 -6.40 9.06 -3.35
CA ILE A 660 -7.83 8.82 -3.58
C ILE A 660 -8.59 9.00 -2.27
N ARG A 661 -9.68 9.76 -2.29
CA ARG A 661 -10.52 10.00 -1.09
C ARG A 661 -11.77 9.14 -1.02
N MET A 662 -12.07 8.41 -2.10
CA MET A 662 -13.08 7.37 -2.07
C MET A 662 -12.54 6.18 -1.27
N GLN A 663 -13.36 5.61 -0.38
CA GLN A 663 -12.94 4.52 0.50
C GLN A 663 -12.41 3.31 -0.27
N ASN A 664 -12.97 3.02 -1.44
CA ASN A 664 -12.55 1.94 -2.32
C ASN A 664 -12.92 2.24 -3.78
N LEU A 665 -12.26 1.57 -4.73
CA LEU A 665 -12.58 1.63 -6.17
C LEU A 665 -13.32 0.38 -6.63
N ALA A 666 -14.46 0.05 -6.00
CA ALA A 666 -15.35 -1.01 -6.48
C ALA A 666 -16.08 -0.64 -7.80
N ILE A 667 -16.08 0.63 -8.19
CA ILE A 667 -16.88 1.14 -9.30
C ILE A 667 -16.01 1.35 -10.54
N PHE A 668 -16.57 1.06 -11.72
CA PHE A 668 -15.94 1.33 -13.02
C PHE A 668 -16.05 2.80 -13.40
N LEU A 669 -14.99 3.37 -13.97
CA LEU A 669 -14.93 4.76 -14.45
C LEU A 669 -14.93 4.87 -15.97
#